data_AF-A0A2D7WMK0-F1
#
_entry.id   AF-A0A2D7WMK0-F1
#
_cell.length_a   1.000
_cell.length_b   1.000
_cell.length_c   1.000
_cell.angle_alpha   90.00
_cell.angle_beta   90.00
_cell.angle_gamma   90.00
#
_symmetry.space_group_name_H-M   'P 1'
#
loop_
_entity.id
_entity.type
_entity.pdbx_description
1 polymer ?
#
loop_
_entity_poly.entity_id
_entity_poly.type
_entity_poly.pdbx_seq_one_letter_code
_entity_poly.pdbx_strand_id
1 'polypeptide(L)'
;MLISCFFSALGLGYAKFFVLGYLADEVYSAEDKIWLIQTINSILTIGPVLAYAFTAPLVSACTKRLVMTYSALLTGTVLTLGHFTGWPGSAWLYLFLIGLIMSVFSAAKMATVPIEAKDSGRSPFFVNGMLSAVFIAGMLAGLPLGSFCYEWNILQGITLGIGIFLLASVSAIGLSYDHERKIPFGKAYANLVEDSISLFFKYFSYLFSSPLIWGIAGAVSLAVTAYAEQQDLGGPTKCSFMSLYAAVGIILGNIISPRLAPHRYSASLLSGISLMILIICIPVFVETGLSQVIEPRDLYSPLAVYVGFVGFFFGVCSNLIDAEYLQRVGNDGKEGTGAALHSFCIAVFAFLICAIVGLSILNGWMDAISQFILLSLLLGTAVVPLFLLALKANSLNQVLSFFLSRIIGLLLSLRYRIQVTGMDQIPKDKRGVLFLPNHPAEIDPIILSTRLWKSYRPRPVVLETFYHMPLANRIMKIMRAFPMPDMTTGTGTYKKKRIDLTLTGVSGALDNGNSVLMYPSGKLMRSNLELLGAASGVKRTLESSGDIQVVMVRTRGLWGSSFSTAQTDGRTPDIMKAFLHGFWVLVKNLIFFAPRRQVEIEFSLPDHPLHPDMSPLEINQQLEAFYNRYGEEELKLVSYSFWRQDLPDIEEKKTDETRD
;
A
#
# COMPACT_ATOMS: atom_id res chain seq x y z
N MET A 1 -11.73 -15.23 22.48
CA MET A 1 -10.68 -14.17 22.46
C MET A 1 -11.26 -12.76 22.56
N LEU A 2 -12.19 -12.37 21.68
CA LEU A 2 -12.78 -11.02 21.68
C LEU A 2 -13.40 -10.61 23.02
N ILE A 3 -14.12 -11.51 23.70
CA ILE A 3 -14.72 -11.24 25.02
C ILE A 3 -13.67 -10.90 26.07
N SER A 4 -12.59 -11.67 26.15
CA SER A 4 -11.47 -11.38 27.05
C SER A 4 -10.84 -10.02 26.73
N CYS A 5 -10.61 -9.72 25.45
CA CYS A 5 -10.10 -8.43 25.00
C CYS A 5 -11.01 -7.26 25.43
N PHE A 6 -12.33 -7.40 25.25
CA PHE A 6 -13.32 -6.40 25.66
C PHE A 6 -13.26 -6.12 27.15
N PHE A 7 -13.37 -7.16 27.99
CA PHE A 7 -13.41 -6.99 29.45
C PHE A 7 -12.07 -6.52 30.02
N SER A 8 -10.93 -6.93 29.45
CA SER A 8 -9.63 -6.39 29.83
C SER A 8 -9.51 -4.90 29.51
N ALA A 9 -10.00 -4.46 28.35
CA ALA A 9 -9.99 -3.04 27.98
C ALA A 9 -10.98 -2.22 28.80
N LEU A 10 -12.18 -2.77 29.05
CA LEU A 10 -13.19 -2.22 29.95
C LEU A 10 -12.62 -2.05 31.36
N GLY A 11 -11.95 -3.07 31.89
CA GLY A 11 -11.31 -3.03 33.20
C GLY A 11 -10.21 -2.00 33.28
N LEU A 12 -9.39 -1.84 32.22
CA LEU A 12 -8.37 -0.80 32.16
C LEU A 12 -8.97 0.62 32.17
N GLY A 13 -10.00 0.87 31.34
CA GLY A 13 -10.71 2.15 31.32
C GLY A 13 -11.41 2.43 32.65
N TYR A 14 -12.02 1.40 33.25
CA TYR A 14 -12.67 1.44 34.55
C TYR A 14 -11.68 1.80 35.67
N ALA A 15 -10.60 1.04 35.80
CA ALA A 15 -9.58 1.24 36.84
C ALA A 15 -8.97 2.63 36.77
N LYS A 16 -8.69 3.12 35.55
CA LYS A 16 -8.18 4.48 35.33
C LYS A 16 -9.08 5.55 35.96
N PHE A 17 -10.38 5.52 35.68
CA PHE A 17 -11.31 6.56 36.14
C PHE A 17 -11.79 6.35 37.57
N PHE A 18 -11.82 5.10 38.04
CA PHE A 18 -12.10 4.79 39.44
C PHE A 18 -10.99 5.32 40.38
N VAL A 19 -9.72 5.09 40.02
CA VAL A 19 -8.58 5.62 40.79
C VAL A 19 -8.46 7.15 40.65
N LEU A 20 -8.83 7.70 39.49
CA LEU A 20 -8.92 9.15 39.33
C LEU A 20 -9.94 9.76 40.31
N GLY A 21 -11.11 9.14 40.49
CA GLY A 21 -12.10 9.56 41.49
C GLY A 21 -11.48 9.64 42.88
N TYR A 22 -10.78 8.58 43.30
CA TYR A 22 -10.04 8.57 44.57
C TYR A 22 -9.01 9.69 44.67
N LEU A 23 -8.16 9.85 43.65
CA LEU A 23 -7.12 10.89 43.66
C LEU A 23 -7.72 12.29 43.74
N ALA A 24 -8.82 12.55 43.04
CA ALA A 24 -9.40 13.88 42.93
C ALA A 24 -10.34 14.27 44.08
N ASP A 25 -10.83 13.30 44.85
CA ASP A 25 -11.71 13.56 46.00
C ASP A 25 -10.95 13.48 47.33
N GLU A 26 -9.93 12.62 47.44
CA GLU A 26 -9.22 12.35 48.71
C GLU A 26 -7.80 12.95 48.78
N VAL A 27 -7.18 13.26 47.63
CA VAL A 27 -5.75 13.63 47.58
C VAL A 27 -5.50 15.00 46.94
N TYR A 28 -6.29 15.38 45.94
CA TYR A 28 -6.11 16.59 45.13
C TYR A 28 -7.43 17.37 45.01
N SER A 29 -7.40 18.58 44.44
CA SER A 29 -8.59 19.43 44.28
C SER A 29 -9.33 19.18 42.96
N ALA A 30 -10.57 19.65 42.84
CA ALA A 30 -11.33 19.54 41.59
C ALA A 30 -10.66 20.23 40.38
N GLU A 31 -9.85 21.27 40.63
CA GLU A 31 -9.07 21.98 39.60
C GLU A 31 -7.90 21.13 39.07
N ASP A 32 -7.45 20.12 39.84
CA ASP A 32 -6.36 19.22 39.47
C ASP A 32 -6.77 18.09 38.51
N LYS A 33 -8.08 17.83 38.33
CA LYS A 33 -8.60 16.68 37.56
C LYS A 33 -8.04 16.60 36.14
N ILE A 34 -7.82 17.72 35.47
CA ILE A 34 -7.37 17.76 34.07
C ILE A 34 -5.93 17.26 33.92
N TRP A 35 -4.98 17.73 34.75
CA TRP A 35 -3.59 17.27 34.66
C TRP A 35 -3.44 15.85 35.23
N LEU A 36 -4.24 15.48 36.24
CA LEU A 36 -4.30 14.12 36.78
C LEU A 36 -4.63 13.09 35.69
N ILE A 37 -5.65 13.34 34.86
CA ILE A 37 -6.02 12.44 33.74
C ILE A 37 -4.83 12.19 32.80
N GLN A 38 -4.05 13.23 32.49
CA GLN A 38 -2.90 13.14 31.58
C GLN A 38 -1.72 12.38 32.21
N THR A 39 -1.45 12.62 33.49
CA THR A 39 -0.40 11.90 34.25
C THR A 39 -0.74 10.42 34.40
N ILE A 40 -2.00 10.11 34.74
CA ILE A 40 -2.48 8.72 34.84
C ILE A 40 -2.32 8.00 33.49
N ASN A 41 -2.71 8.63 32.39
CA ASN A 41 -2.51 8.08 31.04
C ASN A 41 -1.04 7.79 30.74
N SER A 42 -0.15 8.71 31.09
CA SER A 42 1.29 8.59 30.85
C SER A 42 1.90 7.43 31.64
N ILE A 43 1.55 7.31 32.92
CA ILE A 43 2.00 6.22 33.80
C ILE A 43 1.48 4.86 33.32
N LEU A 44 0.24 4.78 32.86
CA LEU A 44 -0.30 3.53 32.31
C LEU A 44 0.38 3.14 30.99
N THR A 45 0.87 4.11 30.22
CA THR A 45 1.44 3.90 28.88
C THR A 45 2.94 3.65 28.87
N ILE A 46 3.67 3.97 29.94
CA ILE A 46 5.13 3.70 30.03
C ILE A 46 5.46 2.22 30.27
N GLY A 47 4.46 1.43 30.70
CA GLY A 47 4.59 0.01 31.04
C GLY A 47 5.33 -0.84 29.98
N PRO A 48 4.97 -0.79 28.68
CA PRO A 48 5.65 -1.56 27.63
C PRO A 48 7.14 -1.24 27.48
N VAL A 49 7.59 -0.03 27.80
CA VAL A 49 9.00 0.36 27.73
C VAL A 49 9.79 -0.31 28.86
N LEU A 50 9.28 -0.18 30.09
CA LEU A 50 9.96 -0.67 31.29
C LEU A 50 9.86 -2.18 31.44
N ALA A 51 8.74 -2.78 31.03
CA ALA A 51 8.51 -4.21 31.14
C ALA A 51 9.09 -5.01 29.97
N TYR A 52 9.64 -4.38 28.92
CA TYR A 52 10.02 -5.06 27.68
C TYR A 52 10.94 -6.27 27.90
N ALA A 53 11.98 -6.08 28.71
CA ALA A 53 12.99 -7.09 29.00
C ALA A 53 12.42 -8.37 29.65
N PHE A 54 11.27 -8.24 30.33
CA PHE A 54 10.56 -9.35 30.94
C PHE A 54 9.40 -9.85 30.07
N THR A 55 8.69 -8.94 29.42
CA THR A 55 7.48 -9.21 28.63
C THR A 55 7.79 -10.09 27.42
N ALA A 56 8.82 -9.75 26.64
CA ALA A 56 9.16 -10.50 25.43
C ALA A 56 9.50 -11.97 25.73
N PRO A 57 10.38 -12.30 26.70
CA PRO A 57 10.66 -13.67 27.09
C PRO A 57 9.45 -14.39 27.70
N LEU A 58 8.66 -13.71 28.53
CA LEU A 58 7.48 -14.29 29.17
C LEU A 58 6.42 -14.72 28.14
N VAL A 59 6.05 -13.84 27.22
CA VAL A 59 5.05 -14.12 26.17
C VAL A 59 5.54 -15.22 25.23
N SER A 60 6.84 -15.31 24.99
CA SER A 60 7.45 -16.34 24.16
C SER A 60 7.50 -17.72 24.83
N ALA A 61 7.58 -17.76 26.17
CA ALA A 61 7.75 -19.00 26.93
C ALA A 61 6.44 -19.61 27.44
N CYS A 62 5.48 -18.77 27.79
CA CYS A 62 4.21 -19.20 28.35
C CYS A 62 3.12 -19.36 27.28
N THR A 63 2.08 -20.11 27.62
CA THR A 63 0.89 -20.18 26.76
C THR A 63 0.14 -18.86 26.82
N LYS A 64 -0.33 -18.34 25.67
CA LYS A 64 -0.86 -16.97 25.60
C LYS A 64 -2.11 -16.83 26.45
N ARG A 65 -2.91 -17.90 26.53
CA ARG A 65 -4.07 -17.99 27.44
C ARG A 65 -3.68 -17.72 28.89
N LEU A 66 -2.63 -18.37 29.41
CA LEU A 66 -2.21 -18.20 30.80
C LEU A 66 -1.68 -16.80 31.05
N VAL A 67 -0.88 -16.26 30.12
CA VAL A 67 -0.38 -14.89 30.22
C VAL A 67 -1.54 -13.90 30.30
N MET A 68 -2.56 -14.04 29.45
CA MET A 68 -3.74 -13.18 29.47
C MET A 68 -4.59 -13.35 30.74
N THR A 69 -4.87 -14.60 31.14
CA THR A 69 -5.63 -14.93 32.36
C THR A 69 -4.99 -14.32 33.60
N TYR A 70 -3.70 -14.59 33.83
CA TYR A 70 -3.01 -14.12 35.02
C TYR A 70 -2.77 -12.62 35.02
N SER A 71 -2.53 -12.00 33.85
CA SER A 71 -2.42 -10.55 33.77
C SER A 71 -3.73 -9.88 34.19
N ALA A 72 -4.88 -10.32 33.66
CA ALA A 72 -6.18 -9.78 34.02
C ALA A 72 -6.51 -9.98 35.52
N LEU A 73 -6.25 -11.19 36.05
CA LEU A 73 -6.47 -11.50 37.47
C LEU A 73 -5.59 -10.62 38.36
N LEU A 74 -4.30 -10.49 38.04
CA LEU A 74 -3.35 -9.70 38.82
C LEU A 74 -3.73 -8.21 38.81
N THR A 75 -4.19 -7.67 37.67
CA THR A 75 -4.70 -6.29 37.61
C THR A 75 -5.89 -6.08 38.55
N GLY A 76 -6.86 -7.00 38.56
CA GLY A 76 -8.00 -6.95 39.49
C GLY A 76 -7.56 -7.03 40.95
N THR A 77 -6.60 -7.90 41.27
CA THR A 77 -6.04 -8.02 42.62
C THR A 77 -5.31 -6.75 43.06
N VAL A 78 -4.48 -6.16 42.20
CA VAL A 78 -3.77 -4.90 42.49
C VAL A 78 -4.76 -3.77 42.78
N LEU A 79 -5.81 -3.63 41.97
CA LEU A 79 -6.86 -2.63 42.20
C LEU A 79 -7.56 -2.84 43.55
N THR A 80 -7.90 -4.09 43.86
CA THR A 80 -8.62 -4.48 45.09
C THR A 80 -7.78 -4.24 46.33
N LEU A 81 -6.53 -4.73 46.33
CA LEU A 81 -5.60 -4.54 47.43
C LEU A 81 -5.33 -3.05 47.63
N GLY A 82 -5.12 -2.29 46.56
CA GLY A 82 -4.91 -0.85 46.62
C GLY A 82 -6.00 -0.15 47.41
N HIS A 83 -7.27 -0.41 47.10
CA HIS A 83 -8.35 0.19 47.86
C HIS A 83 -8.39 -0.27 49.33
N PHE A 84 -8.46 -1.59 49.59
CA PHE A 84 -8.69 -2.09 50.96
C PHE A 84 -7.53 -1.83 51.93
N THR A 85 -6.33 -1.57 51.40
CA THR A 85 -5.16 -1.22 52.21
C THR A 85 -4.94 0.29 52.32
N GLY A 86 -5.81 1.12 51.72
CA GLY A 86 -5.65 2.57 51.72
C GLY A 86 -4.50 3.08 50.85
N TRP A 87 -4.19 2.35 49.78
CA TRP A 87 -3.15 2.68 48.79
C TRP A 87 -1.75 2.90 49.39
N PRO A 88 -1.19 1.93 50.13
CA PRO A 88 0.12 2.07 50.78
C PRO A 88 1.20 2.36 49.74
N GLY A 89 1.99 3.40 49.98
CA GLY A 89 3.00 3.88 49.03
C GLY A 89 2.50 4.84 47.94
N SER A 90 1.17 5.10 47.84
CA SER A 90 0.44 5.98 46.91
C SER A 90 -0.33 5.24 45.81
N ALA A 91 -1.53 5.73 45.47
CA ALA A 91 -2.33 5.27 44.35
C ALA A 91 -1.59 5.35 42.99
N TRP A 92 -0.59 6.24 42.87
CA TRP A 92 0.29 6.31 41.70
C TRP A 92 1.09 5.03 41.46
N LEU A 93 1.57 4.37 42.52
CA LEU A 93 2.28 3.10 42.42
C LEU A 93 1.38 2.00 41.85
N TYR A 94 0.12 1.97 42.26
CA TYR A 94 -0.85 0.99 41.79
C TYR A 94 -1.21 1.19 40.31
N LEU A 95 -1.39 2.44 39.88
CA LEU A 95 -1.56 2.75 38.46
C LEU A 95 -0.35 2.33 37.63
N PHE A 96 0.86 2.57 38.13
CA PHE A 96 2.09 2.12 37.49
C PHE A 96 2.13 0.59 37.34
N LEU A 97 1.82 -0.15 38.41
CA LEU A 97 1.75 -1.61 38.39
C LEU A 97 0.69 -2.12 37.41
N ILE A 98 -0.49 -1.50 37.39
CA ILE A 98 -1.56 -1.83 36.42
C ILE A 98 -1.05 -1.64 34.98
N GLY A 99 -0.36 -0.52 34.69
CA GLY A 99 0.24 -0.26 33.38
C GLY A 99 1.27 -1.32 32.97
N LEU A 100 2.16 -1.70 33.89
CA LEU A 100 3.14 -2.77 33.66
C LEU A 100 2.46 -4.10 33.34
N ILE A 101 1.47 -4.52 34.14
CA ILE A 101 0.77 -5.80 33.94
C ILE A 101 -0.02 -5.80 32.63
N MET A 102 -0.72 -4.70 32.33
CA MET A 102 -1.50 -4.59 31.10
C MET A 102 -0.65 -4.52 29.83
N SER A 103 0.61 -4.10 29.94
CA SER A 103 1.58 -4.22 28.83
C SER A 103 1.86 -5.68 28.46
N VAL A 104 1.97 -6.56 29.45
CA VAL A 104 2.16 -8.01 29.26
C VAL A 104 0.92 -8.61 28.60
N PHE A 105 -0.27 -8.23 29.07
CA PHE A 105 -1.53 -8.63 28.44
C PHE A 105 -1.59 -8.20 26.97
N SER A 106 -1.25 -6.95 26.67
CA SER A 106 -1.30 -6.41 25.30
C SER A 106 -0.34 -7.15 24.37
N ALA A 107 0.89 -7.41 24.81
CA ALA A 107 1.86 -8.19 24.03
C ALA A 107 1.37 -9.61 23.75
N ALA A 108 0.77 -10.28 24.75
CA ALA A 108 0.17 -11.60 24.56
C ALA A 108 -1.00 -11.58 23.57
N LYS A 109 -1.91 -10.60 23.68
CA LYS A 109 -3.02 -10.38 22.74
C LYS A 109 -2.52 -10.17 21.31
N MET A 110 -1.45 -9.42 21.12
CA MET A 110 -0.91 -9.17 19.78
C MET A 110 -0.20 -10.41 19.22
N ALA A 111 0.46 -11.21 20.08
CA ALA A 111 1.08 -12.47 19.69
C ALA A 111 0.06 -13.53 19.23
N THR A 112 -1.20 -13.47 19.69
CA THR A 112 -2.24 -14.40 19.25
C THR A 112 -2.79 -14.09 17.85
N VAL A 113 -2.61 -12.87 17.31
CA VAL A 113 -3.12 -12.49 15.99
C VAL A 113 -2.71 -13.46 14.87
N PRO A 114 -1.42 -13.76 14.65
CA PRO A 114 -1.01 -14.69 13.61
C PRO A 114 -1.41 -16.14 13.91
N ILE A 115 -1.52 -16.51 15.19
CA ILE A 115 -1.90 -17.86 15.64
C ILE A 115 -3.39 -18.09 15.34
N GLU A 116 -4.25 -17.21 15.83
CA GLU A 116 -5.70 -17.25 15.61
C GLU A 116 -6.05 -17.14 14.12
N ALA A 117 -5.32 -16.34 13.35
CA ALA A 117 -5.51 -16.28 11.90
C ALA A 117 -5.29 -17.66 11.23
N LYS A 118 -4.32 -18.41 11.72
CA LYS A 118 -4.04 -19.77 11.23
C LYS A 118 -5.08 -20.77 11.71
N ASP A 119 -5.47 -20.72 12.98
CA ASP A 119 -6.42 -21.67 13.58
C ASP A 119 -7.85 -21.48 13.08
N SER A 120 -8.30 -20.23 12.92
CA SER A 120 -9.66 -19.90 12.47
C SER A 120 -9.83 -19.86 10.94
N GLY A 121 -8.72 -19.93 10.18
CA GLY A 121 -8.71 -19.71 8.73
C GLY A 121 -9.08 -18.28 8.29
N ARG A 122 -9.17 -17.33 9.22
CA ARG A 122 -9.45 -15.92 8.93
C ARG A 122 -8.16 -15.17 8.60
N SER A 123 -8.27 -14.04 7.89
CA SER A 123 -7.10 -13.22 7.60
C SER A 123 -6.57 -12.54 8.89
N PRO A 124 -5.25 -12.35 9.04
CA PRO A 124 -4.69 -11.65 10.20
C PRO A 124 -5.17 -10.20 10.28
N PHE A 125 -5.49 -9.58 9.13
CA PHE A 125 -6.11 -8.25 9.05
C PHE A 125 -7.48 -8.21 9.73
N PHE A 126 -8.30 -9.24 9.52
CA PHE A 126 -9.61 -9.36 10.17
C PHE A 126 -9.46 -9.59 11.67
N VAL A 127 -8.58 -10.51 12.07
CA VAL A 127 -8.33 -10.83 13.48
C VAL A 127 -7.83 -9.61 14.25
N ASN A 128 -6.80 -8.94 13.74
CA ASN A 128 -6.25 -7.72 14.37
C ASN A 128 -7.27 -6.58 14.38
N GLY A 129 -7.98 -6.35 13.26
CA GLY A 129 -8.96 -5.29 13.14
C GLY A 129 -10.11 -5.46 14.15
N MET A 130 -10.64 -6.68 14.28
CA MET A 130 -11.69 -6.97 15.26
C MET A 130 -11.19 -6.86 16.71
N LEU A 131 -9.97 -7.34 17.00
CA LEU A 131 -9.38 -7.20 18.32
C LEU A 131 -9.19 -5.74 18.71
N SER A 132 -8.68 -4.91 17.81
CA SER A 132 -8.48 -3.48 18.03
C SER A 132 -9.80 -2.74 18.20
N ALA A 133 -10.80 -3.03 17.35
CA ALA A 133 -12.14 -2.43 17.47
C ALA A 133 -12.79 -2.75 18.83
N VAL A 134 -12.76 -4.02 19.25
CA VAL A 134 -13.33 -4.46 20.52
C VAL A 134 -12.54 -3.91 21.72
N PHE A 135 -11.22 -3.81 21.62
CA PHE A 135 -10.38 -3.20 22.65
C PHE A 135 -10.73 -1.72 22.85
N ILE A 136 -10.85 -0.96 21.76
CA ILE A 136 -11.22 0.46 21.82
C ILE A 136 -12.64 0.62 22.37
N ALA A 137 -13.61 -0.19 21.92
CA ALA A 137 -14.97 -0.16 22.43
C ALA A 137 -15.05 -0.46 23.93
N GLY A 138 -14.31 -1.47 24.41
CA GLY A 138 -14.22 -1.79 25.83
C GLY A 138 -13.60 -0.64 26.63
N MET A 139 -12.47 -0.09 26.15
CA MET A 139 -11.82 1.04 26.79
C MET A 139 -12.76 2.24 26.93
N LEU A 140 -13.47 2.61 25.85
CA LEU A 140 -14.43 3.71 25.85
C LEU A 140 -15.59 3.50 26.82
N ALA A 141 -16.13 2.29 26.91
CA ALA A 141 -17.19 1.96 27.86
C ALA A 141 -16.70 2.01 29.33
N GLY A 142 -15.42 1.73 29.56
CA GLY A 142 -14.82 1.71 30.90
C GLY A 142 -14.66 3.09 31.52
N LEU A 143 -14.41 4.13 30.70
CA LEU A 143 -14.16 5.49 31.21
C LEU A 143 -15.35 6.05 32.01
N PRO A 144 -16.57 6.15 31.46
CA PRO A 144 -17.71 6.68 32.22
C PRO A 144 -18.13 5.73 33.35
N LEU A 145 -18.00 4.42 33.14
CA LEU A 145 -18.38 3.41 34.14
C LEU A 145 -17.52 3.52 35.41
N GLY A 146 -16.21 3.74 35.26
CA GLY A 146 -15.30 3.93 36.39
C GLY A 146 -15.66 5.13 37.26
N SER A 147 -15.92 6.28 36.64
CA SER A 147 -16.32 7.51 37.35
C SER A 147 -17.65 7.33 38.07
N PHE A 148 -18.67 6.82 37.36
CA PHE A 148 -20.00 6.61 37.92
C PHE A 148 -19.99 5.67 39.14
N CYS A 149 -19.23 4.58 39.06
CA CYS A 149 -19.17 3.61 40.16
C CYS A 149 -18.45 4.14 41.39
N TYR A 150 -17.47 5.04 41.21
CA TYR A 150 -16.81 5.70 42.33
C TYR A 150 -17.78 6.65 43.06
N GLU A 151 -18.52 7.47 42.32
CA GLU A 151 -19.49 8.43 42.87
C GLU A 151 -20.73 7.74 43.50
N TRP A 152 -21.20 6.64 42.91
CA TRP A 152 -22.41 5.97 43.38
C TRP A 152 -22.20 5.21 44.70
N ASN A 153 -21.24 4.28 44.72
CA ASN A 153 -20.89 3.50 45.91
C ASN A 153 -19.55 2.82 45.71
N ILE A 154 -18.53 3.28 46.43
CA ILE A 154 -17.14 2.81 46.30
C ILE A 154 -17.02 1.29 46.45
N LEU A 155 -17.69 0.68 47.45
CA LEU A 155 -17.59 -0.76 47.73
C LEU A 155 -18.23 -1.61 46.62
N GLN A 156 -19.40 -1.18 46.11
CA GLN A 156 -20.06 -1.85 44.99
C GLN A 156 -19.27 -1.64 43.69
N GLY A 157 -18.66 -0.47 43.50
CA GLY A 157 -17.76 -0.18 42.40
C GLY A 157 -16.57 -1.14 42.38
N ILE A 158 -15.90 -1.36 43.51
CA ILE A 158 -14.78 -2.31 43.57
C ILE A 158 -15.24 -3.73 43.25
N THR A 159 -16.39 -4.13 43.79
CA THR A 159 -16.98 -5.45 43.50
C THR A 159 -17.24 -5.62 42.00
N LEU A 160 -17.74 -4.58 41.34
CA LEU A 160 -17.92 -4.57 39.88
C LEU A 160 -16.58 -4.62 39.14
N GLY A 161 -15.59 -3.85 39.57
CA GLY A 161 -14.23 -3.86 39.00
C GLY A 161 -13.58 -5.25 39.08
N ILE A 162 -13.70 -5.94 40.22
CA ILE A 162 -13.27 -7.33 40.40
C ILE A 162 -14.02 -8.24 39.41
N GLY A 163 -15.35 -8.10 39.33
CA GLY A 163 -16.18 -8.85 38.38
C GLY A 163 -15.71 -8.69 36.93
N ILE A 164 -15.39 -7.46 36.50
CA ILE A 164 -14.89 -7.17 35.15
C ILE A 164 -13.58 -7.92 34.86
N PHE A 165 -12.60 -7.85 35.77
CA PHE A 165 -11.31 -8.54 35.58
C PHE A 165 -11.41 -10.07 35.72
N LEU A 166 -12.32 -10.56 36.57
CA LEU A 166 -12.65 -12.00 36.63
C LEU A 166 -13.26 -12.48 35.32
N LEU A 167 -14.21 -11.75 34.74
CA LEU A 167 -14.80 -12.07 33.44
C LEU A 167 -13.75 -12.06 32.34
N ALA A 168 -12.83 -11.09 32.34
CA ALA A 168 -11.71 -11.04 31.41
C ALA A 168 -10.81 -12.28 31.52
N SER A 169 -10.51 -12.71 32.76
CA SER A 169 -9.67 -13.85 33.09
C SER A 169 -10.31 -15.20 32.72
N VAL A 170 -11.58 -15.41 33.10
CA VAL A 170 -12.36 -16.61 32.74
C VAL A 170 -12.52 -16.71 31.21
N SER A 171 -12.73 -15.59 30.53
CA SER A 171 -12.83 -15.58 29.07
C SER A 171 -11.49 -15.89 28.38
N ALA A 172 -10.36 -15.66 29.04
CA ALA A 172 -9.03 -16.02 28.55
C ALA A 172 -8.69 -17.49 28.80
N ILE A 173 -9.14 -18.07 29.92
CA ILE A 173 -8.79 -19.46 30.29
C ILE A 173 -9.29 -20.48 29.28
N GLY A 174 -10.45 -20.19 28.67
CA GLY A 174 -11.07 -21.04 27.65
C GLY A 174 -10.40 -20.99 26.27
N LEU A 175 -9.33 -20.19 26.09
CA LEU A 175 -8.60 -20.13 24.83
C LEU A 175 -7.75 -21.40 24.66
N SER A 176 -7.75 -21.93 23.43
CA SER A 176 -6.88 -23.03 23.01
C SER A 176 -6.39 -22.72 21.60
N TYR A 177 -5.10 -22.92 21.36
CA TYR A 177 -4.47 -22.64 20.09
C TYR A 177 -3.65 -23.86 19.65
N ASP A 178 -3.93 -24.37 18.45
CA ASP A 178 -3.30 -25.60 17.96
C ASP A 178 -1.90 -25.33 17.43
N HIS A 179 -1.68 -24.13 16.88
CA HIS A 179 -0.42 -23.74 16.27
C HIS A 179 0.48 -22.85 17.15
N GLU A 180 0.19 -22.78 18.45
CA GLU A 180 0.99 -21.96 19.38
C GLU A 180 2.38 -22.57 19.63
N ARG A 181 3.44 -21.75 19.47
CA ARG A 181 4.82 -22.14 19.78
C ARG A 181 5.26 -21.61 21.14
N LYS A 182 6.13 -22.38 21.79
CA LYS A 182 6.75 -22.06 23.08
C LYS A 182 8.26 -22.23 23.00
N ILE A 183 8.99 -21.27 23.52
CA ILE A 183 10.45 -21.30 23.62
C ILE A 183 10.81 -21.26 25.10
N PRO A 184 11.76 -22.06 25.61
CA PRO A 184 12.17 -21.98 27.01
C PRO A 184 12.53 -20.55 27.44
N PHE A 185 12.06 -20.10 28.60
CA PHE A 185 12.24 -18.72 29.06
C PHE A 185 13.70 -18.27 29.05
N GLY A 186 14.62 -19.09 29.57
CA GLY A 186 16.04 -18.77 29.58
C GLY A 186 16.62 -18.57 28.17
N LYS A 187 16.16 -19.35 27.18
CA LYS A 187 16.56 -19.18 25.78
C LYS A 187 15.95 -17.93 25.16
N ALA A 188 14.68 -17.64 25.43
CA ALA A 188 14.02 -16.43 24.96
C ALA A 188 14.67 -15.16 25.56
N TYR A 189 15.11 -15.22 26.83
CA TYR A 189 15.84 -14.15 27.49
C TYR A 189 17.25 -13.96 26.91
N ALA A 190 18.02 -15.05 26.73
CA ALA A 190 19.37 -15.00 26.18
C ALA A 190 19.40 -14.42 24.75
N ASN A 191 18.40 -14.77 23.93
CA ASN A 191 18.30 -14.31 22.54
C ASN A 191 17.62 -12.94 22.41
N LEU A 192 17.11 -12.35 23.49
CA LEU A 192 16.23 -11.17 23.44
C LEU A 192 16.84 -10.03 22.62
N VAL A 193 18.09 -9.67 22.89
CA VAL A 193 18.77 -8.54 22.23
C VAL A 193 19.00 -8.84 20.75
N GLU A 194 19.53 -10.01 20.43
CA GLU A 194 19.79 -10.43 19.04
C GLU A 194 18.48 -10.50 18.23
N ASP A 195 17.45 -11.14 18.78
CA ASP A 195 16.14 -11.25 18.15
C ASP A 195 15.49 -9.88 17.94
N SER A 196 15.60 -8.98 18.92
CA SER A 196 15.06 -7.62 18.82
C SER A 196 15.73 -6.83 17.71
N ILE A 197 17.07 -6.83 17.66
CA ILE A 197 17.85 -6.12 16.64
C ILE A 197 17.57 -6.71 15.26
N SER A 198 17.57 -8.04 15.14
CA SER A 198 17.27 -8.74 13.90
C SER A 198 15.89 -8.40 13.36
N LEU A 199 14.86 -8.47 14.21
CA LEU A 199 13.48 -8.13 13.84
C LEU A 199 13.34 -6.64 13.50
N PHE A 200 13.99 -5.75 14.24
CA PHE A 200 13.94 -4.31 14.01
C PHE A 200 14.47 -3.95 12.62
N PHE A 201 15.65 -4.44 12.24
CA PHE A 201 16.22 -4.15 10.92
C PHE A 201 15.47 -4.88 9.79
N LYS A 202 15.06 -6.13 10.00
CA LYS A 202 14.32 -6.91 9.00
C LYS A 202 12.96 -6.29 8.68
N TYR A 203 12.28 -5.75 9.68
CA TYR A 203 10.93 -5.19 9.57
C TYR A 203 10.87 -3.69 9.88
N PHE A 204 11.97 -2.97 9.64
CA PHE A 204 12.11 -1.55 9.96
C PHE A 204 10.95 -0.70 9.43
N SER A 205 10.53 -0.91 8.18
CA SER A 205 9.43 -0.14 7.59
C SER A 205 8.11 -0.28 8.35
N TYR A 206 7.88 -1.40 9.04
CA TYR A 206 6.68 -1.61 9.84
C TYR A 206 6.84 -1.06 11.26
N LEU A 207 7.98 -1.37 11.90
CA LEU A 207 8.33 -0.95 13.26
C LEU A 207 8.69 0.54 13.40
N PHE A 208 8.88 1.22 12.28
CA PHE A 208 9.00 2.67 12.23
C PHE A 208 7.64 3.32 11.93
N SER A 209 7.02 2.97 10.79
CA SER A 209 5.82 3.67 10.31
C SER A 209 4.63 3.53 11.25
N SER A 210 4.26 2.30 11.66
CA SER A 210 3.06 2.13 12.49
C SER A 210 3.23 2.75 13.88
N PRO A 211 4.30 2.44 14.64
CA PRO A 211 4.53 3.08 15.94
C PRO A 211 4.55 4.61 15.91
N LEU A 212 5.16 5.21 14.88
CA LEU A 212 5.14 6.66 14.69
C LEU A 212 3.73 7.19 14.42
N ILE A 213 2.94 6.50 13.59
CA ILE A 213 1.53 6.85 13.33
C ILE A 213 0.70 6.79 14.62
N TRP A 214 0.89 5.76 15.45
CA TRP A 214 0.26 5.66 16.78
C TRP A 214 0.61 6.84 17.68
N GLY A 215 1.90 7.20 17.77
CA GLY A 215 2.34 8.34 18.58
C GLY A 215 1.76 9.67 18.10
N ILE A 216 1.74 9.89 16.78
CA ILE A 216 1.15 11.10 16.17
C ILE A 216 -0.34 11.15 16.41
N ALA A 217 -1.09 10.04 16.26
CA ALA A 217 -2.52 10.02 16.49
C ALA A 217 -2.89 10.38 17.93
N GLY A 218 -2.11 9.91 18.91
CA GLY A 218 -2.26 10.31 20.31
C GLY A 218 -2.08 11.82 20.51
N ALA A 219 -1.00 12.38 19.95
CA ALA A 219 -0.73 13.82 20.03
C ALA A 219 -1.78 14.67 19.31
N VAL A 220 -2.24 14.26 18.11
CA VAL A 220 -3.31 14.95 17.37
C VAL A 220 -4.62 14.93 18.16
N SER A 221 -4.99 13.81 18.77
CA SER A 221 -6.21 13.73 19.57
C SER A 221 -6.21 14.72 20.74
N LEU A 222 -5.05 14.91 21.39
CA LEU A 222 -4.88 15.89 22.46
C LEU A 222 -4.89 17.33 21.91
N ALA A 223 -4.14 17.57 20.82
CA ALA A 223 -4.03 18.87 20.17
C ALA A 223 -5.40 19.40 19.71
N VAL A 224 -6.22 18.55 19.08
CA VAL A 224 -7.57 18.93 18.64
C VAL A 224 -8.47 19.27 19.82
N THR A 225 -8.40 18.49 20.89
CA THR A 225 -9.21 18.74 22.10
C THR A 225 -8.88 20.10 22.69
N ALA A 226 -7.59 20.40 22.86
CA ALA A 226 -7.12 21.69 23.36
C ALA A 226 -7.47 22.84 22.41
N TYR A 227 -7.34 22.64 21.10
CA TYR A 227 -7.68 23.68 20.12
C TYR A 227 -9.18 23.99 20.09
N ALA A 228 -10.03 22.97 20.19
CA ALA A 228 -11.48 23.16 20.27
C ALA A 228 -11.90 23.94 21.53
N GLU A 229 -11.25 23.68 22.66
CA GLU A 229 -11.46 24.42 23.91
C GLU A 229 -10.97 25.86 23.81
N GLN A 230 -9.78 26.09 23.24
CA GLN A 230 -9.22 27.44 23.05
C GLN A 230 -10.11 28.34 22.18
N GLN A 231 -10.80 27.76 21.20
CA GLN A 231 -11.71 28.48 20.30
C GLN A 231 -13.16 28.57 20.82
N ASP A 232 -13.40 28.19 22.08
CA ASP A 232 -14.73 28.17 22.73
C ASP A 232 -15.80 27.42 21.91
N LEU A 233 -15.41 26.35 21.19
CA LEU A 233 -16.34 25.49 20.46
C LEU A 233 -17.26 24.71 21.42
N GLY A 234 -16.87 24.62 22.69
CA GLY A 234 -17.64 24.05 23.78
C GLY A 234 -16.87 24.15 25.09
N GLY A 235 -17.57 23.94 26.20
CA GLY A 235 -16.90 23.85 27.50
C GLY A 235 -15.94 22.65 27.57
N PRO A 236 -15.03 22.63 28.57
CA PRO A 236 -13.97 21.63 28.68
C PRO A 236 -14.47 20.18 28.58
N THR A 237 -15.59 19.86 29.24
CA THR A 237 -16.22 18.54 29.19
C THR A 237 -16.65 18.16 27.79
N LYS A 238 -17.26 19.09 27.04
CA LYS A 238 -17.76 18.83 25.68
C LYS A 238 -16.60 18.63 24.71
N CYS A 239 -15.54 19.44 24.81
CA CYS A 239 -14.35 19.32 23.96
C CYS A 239 -13.60 17.99 24.20
N SER A 240 -13.58 17.46 25.43
CA SER A 240 -12.96 16.17 25.73
C SER A 240 -13.52 14.99 24.91
N PHE A 241 -14.78 15.07 24.48
CA PHE A 241 -15.42 14.06 23.62
C PHE A 241 -14.86 14.04 22.19
N MET A 242 -14.01 14.97 21.75
CA MET A 242 -13.34 14.90 20.45
C MET A 242 -12.57 13.58 20.26
N SER A 243 -11.94 13.09 21.33
CA SER A 243 -11.27 11.79 21.35
C SER A 243 -12.21 10.61 21.14
N LEU A 244 -13.49 10.72 21.56
CA LEU A 244 -14.51 9.70 21.33
C LEU A 244 -14.86 9.60 19.85
N TYR A 245 -15.04 10.73 19.16
CA TYR A 245 -15.30 10.73 17.72
C TYR A 245 -14.13 10.16 16.92
N ALA A 246 -12.90 10.49 17.31
CA ALA A 246 -11.71 9.85 16.76
C ALA A 246 -11.80 8.33 16.93
N ALA A 247 -12.06 7.85 18.15
CA ALA A 247 -12.14 6.43 18.46
C ALA A 247 -13.24 5.68 17.67
N VAL A 248 -14.40 6.30 17.45
CA VAL A 248 -15.45 5.75 16.55
C VAL A 248 -14.90 5.59 15.13
N GLY A 249 -14.21 6.61 14.61
CA GLY A 249 -13.51 6.53 13.34
C GLY A 249 -12.52 5.35 13.30
N ILE A 250 -11.69 5.21 14.33
CA ILE A 250 -10.68 4.14 14.44
C ILE A 250 -11.34 2.76 14.40
N ILE A 251 -12.46 2.57 15.11
CA ILE A 251 -13.24 1.33 15.10
C ILE A 251 -13.72 1.02 13.67
N LEU A 252 -14.32 1.99 12.98
CA LEU A 252 -14.81 1.82 11.60
C LEU A 252 -13.66 1.48 10.64
N GLY A 253 -12.53 2.17 10.76
CA GLY A 253 -11.33 1.93 9.95
C GLY A 253 -10.78 0.51 10.14
N ASN A 254 -10.71 0.06 11.39
CA ASN A 254 -10.29 -1.31 11.72
C ASN A 254 -11.24 -2.38 11.17
N ILE A 255 -12.56 -2.14 11.19
CA ILE A 255 -13.57 -3.08 10.65
C ILE A 255 -13.56 -3.12 9.12
N ILE A 256 -13.28 -2.00 8.45
CA ILE A 256 -13.30 -1.90 6.98
C ILE A 256 -11.99 -2.38 6.35
N SER A 257 -10.86 -2.11 7.00
CA SER A 257 -9.52 -2.42 6.47
C SER A 257 -9.28 -3.87 6.00
N PRO A 258 -9.88 -4.95 6.56
CA PRO A 258 -9.68 -6.30 6.04
C PRO A 258 -10.17 -6.47 4.59
N ARG A 259 -11.16 -5.69 4.16
CA ARG A 259 -11.62 -5.68 2.75
C ARG A 259 -10.59 -5.08 1.81
N LEU A 260 -9.69 -4.24 2.34
CA LEU A 260 -8.60 -3.61 1.60
C LEU A 260 -7.30 -4.44 1.64
N ALA A 261 -7.28 -5.56 2.36
CA ALA A 261 -6.10 -6.42 2.51
C ALA A 261 -5.46 -6.89 1.18
N PRO A 262 -6.21 -7.20 0.10
CA PRO A 262 -5.61 -7.54 -1.20
C PRO A 262 -4.74 -6.42 -1.78
N HIS A 263 -5.04 -5.17 -1.42
CA HIS A 263 -4.34 -3.96 -1.84
C HIS A 263 -3.65 -3.27 -0.65
N ARG A 264 -3.28 -4.02 0.39
CA ARG A 264 -2.81 -3.50 1.69
C ARG A 264 -1.76 -2.40 1.61
N TYR A 265 -0.78 -2.50 0.71
CA TYR A 265 0.30 -1.51 0.61
C TYR A 265 -0.12 -0.20 -0.05
N SER A 266 -0.96 -0.26 -1.09
CA SER A 266 -1.49 0.96 -1.71
C SER A 266 -2.58 1.58 -0.84
N ALA A 267 -3.39 0.76 -0.17
CA ALA A 267 -4.41 1.21 0.78
C ALA A 267 -3.79 1.86 2.03
N SER A 268 -2.73 1.29 2.61
CA SER A 268 -2.02 1.90 3.75
C SER A 268 -1.32 3.20 3.34
N LEU A 269 -0.66 3.24 2.18
CA LEU A 269 -0.06 4.46 1.65
C LEU A 269 -1.11 5.57 1.45
N LEU A 270 -2.22 5.26 0.77
CA LEU A 270 -3.28 6.24 0.51
C LEU A 270 -3.91 6.73 1.82
N SER A 271 -4.12 5.83 2.78
CA SER A 271 -4.66 6.19 4.10
C SER A 271 -3.68 7.05 4.89
N GLY A 272 -2.38 6.75 4.84
CA GLY A 272 -1.33 7.58 5.46
C GLY A 272 -1.22 8.98 4.86
N ILE A 273 -1.30 9.11 3.53
CA ILE A 273 -1.34 10.41 2.84
C ILE A 273 -2.62 11.17 3.21
N SER A 274 -3.77 10.49 3.23
CA SER A 274 -5.05 11.10 3.60
C SER A 274 -5.02 11.59 5.05
N LEU A 275 -4.47 10.80 5.98
CA LEU A 275 -4.28 11.18 7.36
C LEU A 275 -3.38 12.42 7.49
N MET A 276 -2.28 12.48 6.73
CA MET A 276 -1.37 13.63 6.70
C MET A 276 -2.06 14.90 6.23
N ILE A 277 -2.81 14.82 5.12
CA ILE A 277 -3.59 15.95 4.58
C ILE A 277 -4.66 16.39 5.58
N LEU A 278 -5.37 15.44 6.20
CA LEU A 278 -6.38 15.79 7.19
C LEU A 278 -5.77 16.48 8.40
N ILE A 279 -4.62 16.02 8.91
CA ILE A 279 -3.98 16.64 10.07
C ILE A 279 -3.53 18.08 9.77
N ILE A 280 -2.83 18.31 8.65
CA ILE A 280 -2.36 19.66 8.30
C ILE A 280 -3.52 20.63 8.01
N CYS A 281 -4.66 20.13 7.55
CA CYS A 281 -5.84 20.93 7.25
C CYS A 281 -6.73 21.22 8.47
N ILE A 282 -6.46 20.66 9.67
CA ILE A 282 -7.28 20.93 10.86
C ILE A 282 -7.38 22.44 11.16
N PRO A 283 -6.27 23.21 11.26
CA PRO A 283 -6.37 24.64 11.53
C PRO A 283 -7.15 25.39 10.45
N VAL A 284 -6.88 25.08 9.18
CA VAL A 284 -7.57 25.70 8.04
C VAL A 284 -9.07 25.42 8.10
N PHE A 285 -9.47 24.19 8.45
CA PHE A 285 -10.87 23.81 8.62
C PHE A 285 -11.53 24.60 9.75
N VAL A 286 -10.86 24.74 10.89
CA VAL A 286 -11.40 25.46 12.05
C VAL A 286 -11.52 26.96 11.76
N GLU A 287 -10.46 27.60 11.28
CA GLU A 287 -10.45 29.04 10.97
C GLU A 287 -11.49 29.41 9.89
N THR A 288 -11.56 28.61 8.82
CA THR A 288 -12.57 28.81 7.76
C THR A 288 -13.97 28.57 8.31
N GLY A 289 -14.15 27.53 9.12
CA GLY A 289 -15.44 27.22 9.74
C GLY A 289 -15.93 28.31 10.67
N LEU A 290 -15.05 28.87 11.52
CA LEU A 290 -15.36 29.99 12.41
C LEU A 290 -15.83 31.23 11.66
N SER A 291 -15.28 31.48 10.46
CA SER A 291 -15.72 32.60 9.61
C SER A 291 -17.13 32.41 9.01
N GLN A 292 -17.66 31.19 9.03
CA GLN A 292 -18.96 30.83 8.42
C GLN A 292 -20.08 30.65 9.43
N VAL A 293 -19.77 30.57 10.73
CA VAL A 293 -20.75 30.40 11.80
C VAL A 293 -20.92 31.69 12.61
N ILE A 294 -22.11 31.88 13.18
CA ILE A 294 -22.40 33.04 14.03
C ILE A 294 -21.87 32.78 15.45
N GLU A 295 -22.09 31.57 15.97
CA GLU A 295 -21.55 31.14 17.26
C GLU A 295 -20.45 30.07 17.04
N PRO A 296 -19.27 30.21 17.68
CA PRO A 296 -18.19 29.21 17.57
C PRO A 296 -18.65 27.78 17.89
N ARG A 297 -19.63 27.63 18.79
CA ARG A 297 -20.17 26.35 19.24
C ARG A 297 -20.82 25.52 18.13
N ASP A 298 -21.30 26.17 17.07
CA ASP A 298 -21.91 25.48 15.93
C ASP A 298 -20.89 24.68 15.10
N LEU A 299 -19.61 25.05 15.18
CA LEU A 299 -18.52 24.36 14.49
C LEU A 299 -18.09 23.05 15.18
N TYR A 300 -18.51 22.82 16.43
CA TYR A 300 -18.17 21.61 17.18
C TYR A 300 -18.54 20.32 16.44
N SER A 301 -19.77 20.23 15.91
CA SER A 301 -20.26 19.00 15.28
C SER A 301 -19.56 18.72 13.94
N PRO A 302 -19.35 19.71 13.03
CA PRO A 302 -18.49 19.54 11.86
C PRO A 302 -17.07 19.09 12.21
N LEU A 303 -16.44 19.69 13.23
CA LEU A 303 -15.10 19.31 13.68
C LEU A 303 -15.09 17.86 14.21
N ALA A 304 -16.10 17.46 14.98
CA ALA A 304 -16.23 16.09 15.49
C ALA A 304 -16.31 15.07 14.34
N VAL A 305 -17.06 15.35 13.27
CA VAL A 305 -17.11 14.50 12.06
C VAL A 305 -15.75 14.45 11.37
N TYR A 306 -15.08 15.60 11.24
CA TYR A 306 -13.73 15.68 10.67
C TYR A 306 -12.73 14.80 11.44
N VAL A 307 -12.76 14.88 12.76
CA VAL A 307 -11.93 14.07 13.66
C VAL A 307 -12.28 12.59 13.56
N GLY A 308 -13.54 12.25 13.32
CA GLY A 308 -13.96 10.90 12.95
C GLY A 308 -13.28 10.39 11.66
N PHE A 309 -13.14 11.23 10.63
CA PHE A 309 -12.38 10.87 9.43
C PHE A 309 -10.88 10.69 9.70
N VAL A 310 -10.27 11.55 10.53
CA VAL A 310 -8.89 11.37 10.99
C VAL A 310 -8.73 10.00 11.65
N GLY A 311 -9.63 9.65 12.57
CA GLY A 311 -9.66 8.34 13.22
C GLY A 311 -9.86 7.18 12.23
N PHE A 312 -10.73 7.34 11.23
CA PHE A 312 -10.99 6.34 10.21
C PHE A 312 -9.74 5.99 9.39
N PHE A 313 -9.08 7.01 8.82
CA PHE A 313 -7.87 6.77 8.02
C PHE A 313 -6.70 6.25 8.86
N PHE A 314 -6.60 6.71 10.11
CA PHE A 314 -5.69 6.10 11.08
C PHE A 314 -5.97 4.61 11.24
N GLY A 315 -7.22 4.22 11.54
CA GLY A 315 -7.60 2.83 11.79
C GLY A 315 -7.39 1.92 10.58
N VAL A 316 -7.60 2.44 9.36
CA VAL A 316 -7.27 1.70 8.13
C VAL A 316 -5.77 1.52 7.99
N CYS A 317 -5.00 2.59 8.16
CA CYS A 317 -3.55 2.58 7.96
C CYS A 317 -2.85 1.67 8.99
N SER A 318 -3.10 1.90 10.28
CA SER A 318 -2.45 1.16 11.37
C SER A 318 -2.78 -0.33 11.31
N ASN A 319 -4.04 -0.72 11.12
CA ASN A 319 -4.40 -2.14 11.08
C ASN A 319 -3.73 -2.89 9.93
N LEU A 320 -3.65 -2.29 8.73
CA LEU A 320 -3.01 -2.93 7.58
C LEU A 320 -1.50 -3.14 7.78
N ILE A 321 -0.84 -2.23 8.48
CA ILE A 321 0.61 -2.32 8.74
C ILE A 321 0.85 -3.30 9.91
N ASP A 322 0.09 -3.18 10.98
CA ASP A 322 0.21 -3.99 12.20
C ASP A 322 -0.05 -5.46 11.90
N ALA A 323 -1.17 -5.76 11.24
CA ALA A 323 -1.53 -7.14 10.91
C ALA A 323 -0.51 -7.80 9.98
N GLU A 324 0.04 -7.04 9.02
CA GLU A 324 1.08 -7.53 8.11
C GLU A 324 2.39 -7.80 8.86
N TYR A 325 2.78 -6.91 9.78
CA TYR A 325 3.94 -7.12 10.64
C TYR A 325 3.77 -8.37 11.52
N LEU A 326 2.66 -8.47 12.24
CA LEU A 326 2.37 -9.61 13.12
C LEU A 326 2.32 -10.93 12.36
N GLN A 327 1.75 -10.93 11.14
CA GLN A 327 1.78 -12.10 10.26
C GLN A 327 3.21 -12.53 9.91
N ARG A 328 4.08 -11.58 9.56
CA ARG A 328 5.47 -11.87 9.19
C ARG A 328 6.30 -12.39 10.35
N VAL A 329 6.13 -11.81 11.53
CA VAL A 329 6.78 -12.28 12.76
C VAL A 329 6.28 -13.66 13.16
N GLY A 330 4.97 -13.93 13.02
CA GLY A 330 4.40 -15.26 13.24
C GLY A 330 4.97 -16.30 12.27
N ASN A 331 5.19 -15.94 11.00
CA ASN A 331 5.85 -16.82 10.03
C ASN A 331 7.32 -17.11 10.40
N ASP A 332 8.01 -16.15 11.01
CA ASP A 332 9.36 -16.32 11.56
C ASP A 332 9.39 -17.15 12.86
N GLY A 333 8.22 -17.47 13.44
CA GLY A 333 8.11 -18.16 14.73
C GLY A 333 8.60 -17.33 15.92
N LYS A 334 8.53 -16.00 15.82
CA LYS A 334 8.95 -15.05 16.86
C LYS A 334 7.78 -14.21 17.37
N GLU A 335 6.56 -14.74 17.34
CA GLU A 335 5.32 -14.00 17.62
C GLU A 335 5.35 -13.29 18.98
N GLY A 336 5.91 -13.90 20.03
CA GLY A 336 6.02 -13.29 21.35
C GLY A 336 6.97 -12.09 21.37
N THR A 337 8.23 -12.29 20.99
CA THR A 337 9.24 -11.22 20.93
C THR A 337 8.83 -10.09 19.99
N GLY A 338 8.32 -10.39 18.80
CA GLY A 338 7.94 -9.33 17.87
C GLY A 338 6.69 -8.56 18.29
N ALA A 339 5.68 -9.21 18.90
CA ALA A 339 4.52 -8.49 19.46
C ALA A 339 4.91 -7.57 20.62
N ALA A 340 5.82 -8.02 21.50
CA ALA A 340 6.37 -7.20 22.56
C ALA A 340 7.22 -6.03 22.00
N LEU A 341 8.04 -6.28 20.97
CA LEU A 341 8.87 -5.26 20.33
C LEU A 341 8.01 -4.18 19.67
N HIS A 342 6.93 -4.59 19.01
CA HIS A 342 5.96 -3.66 18.43
C HIS A 342 5.34 -2.75 19.51
N SER A 343 4.92 -3.34 20.64
CA SER A 343 4.35 -2.60 21.76
C SER A 343 5.37 -1.63 22.39
N PHE A 344 6.62 -2.06 22.52
CA PHE A 344 7.74 -1.23 22.95
C PHE A 344 7.94 -0.03 22.01
N CYS A 345 8.01 -0.26 20.69
CA CYS A 345 8.16 0.82 19.72
C CYS A 345 6.98 1.81 19.79
N ILE A 346 5.73 1.34 19.86
CA ILE A 346 4.56 2.23 20.00
C ILE A 346 4.72 3.13 21.21
N ALA A 347 5.06 2.57 22.37
CA ALA A 347 5.20 3.34 23.60
C ALA A 347 6.35 4.36 23.53
N VAL A 348 7.49 3.99 22.94
CA VAL A 348 8.62 4.91 22.72
C VAL A 348 8.23 6.07 21.80
N PHE A 349 7.63 5.80 20.64
CA PHE A 349 7.22 6.86 19.73
C PHE A 349 6.13 7.75 20.32
N ALA A 350 5.12 7.16 20.98
CA ALA A 350 4.08 7.94 21.65
C ALA A 350 4.66 8.88 22.71
N PHE A 351 5.58 8.38 23.55
CA PHE A 351 6.28 9.19 24.53
C PHE A 351 7.10 10.32 23.88
N LEU A 352 7.94 9.99 22.90
CA LEU A 352 8.80 10.97 22.24
C LEU A 352 8.00 12.07 21.54
N ILE A 353 6.95 11.71 20.79
CA ILE A 353 6.12 12.71 20.09
C ILE A 353 5.40 13.62 21.07
N CYS A 354 4.76 13.04 22.10
CA CYS A 354 4.06 13.85 23.10
C CYS A 354 5.02 14.77 23.87
N ALA A 355 6.20 14.26 24.25
CA ALA A 355 7.23 15.05 24.94
C ALA A 355 7.77 16.19 24.07
N ILE A 356 8.09 15.92 22.80
CA ILE A 356 8.60 16.95 21.86
C ILE A 356 7.56 18.05 21.66
N VAL A 357 6.30 17.69 21.39
CA VAL A 357 5.22 18.67 21.19
C VAL A 357 4.96 19.45 22.47
N GLY A 358 4.79 18.77 23.60
CA GLY A 358 4.49 19.40 24.89
C GLY A 358 5.58 20.36 25.36
N LEU A 359 6.86 19.94 25.31
CA LEU A 359 7.98 20.80 25.70
C LEU A 359 8.18 21.98 24.75
N SER A 360 7.91 21.81 23.46
CA SER A 360 8.01 22.91 22.48
C SER A 360 6.95 23.99 22.73
N ILE A 361 5.73 23.59 23.09
CA ILE A 361 4.67 24.52 23.47
C ILE A 361 5.01 25.21 24.79
N LEU A 362 5.44 24.44 25.80
CA LEU A 362 5.80 24.95 27.13
C LEU A 362 6.91 26.01 27.07
N ASN A 363 7.92 25.79 26.23
CA ASN A 363 9.05 26.72 26.06
C ASN A 363 8.74 27.87 25.09
N GLY A 364 7.53 27.95 24.54
CA GLY A 364 7.13 28.97 23.58
C GLY A 364 7.83 28.87 22.22
N TRP A 365 8.42 27.72 21.88
CA TRP A 365 9.04 27.48 20.58
C TRP A 365 8.02 27.24 19.47
N MET A 366 6.79 26.89 19.85
CA MET A 366 5.71 26.54 18.94
C MET A 366 4.37 26.92 19.55
N ASP A 367 3.47 27.48 18.73
CA ASP A 367 2.08 27.74 19.14
C ASP A 367 1.17 26.51 18.94
N ALA A 368 -0.06 26.60 19.42
CA ALA A 368 -1.05 25.51 19.36
C ALA A 368 -1.50 25.16 17.94
N ILE A 369 -1.22 26.01 16.94
CA ILE A 369 -1.62 25.78 15.53
C ILE A 369 -0.48 25.08 14.78
N SER A 370 0.74 25.57 14.97
CA SER A 370 1.98 25.08 14.35
C SER A 370 2.28 23.62 14.70
N GLN A 371 1.77 23.12 15.84
CA GLN A 371 1.88 21.71 16.20
C GLN A 371 1.28 20.76 15.15
N PHE A 372 0.19 21.16 14.46
CA PHE A 372 -0.42 20.33 13.41
C PHE A 372 0.47 20.21 12.17
N ILE A 373 1.22 21.27 11.85
CA ILE A 373 2.22 21.26 10.78
C ILE A 373 3.36 20.31 11.15
N LEU A 374 3.91 20.43 12.37
CA LEU A 374 4.95 19.54 12.86
C LEU A 374 4.51 18.07 12.84
N LEU A 375 3.33 17.77 13.38
CA LEU A 375 2.76 16.42 13.42
C LEU A 375 2.54 15.85 12.01
N SER A 376 2.08 16.68 11.06
CA SER A 376 1.94 16.28 9.67
C SER A 376 3.29 16.02 9.00
N LEU A 377 4.31 16.84 9.25
CA LEU A 377 5.66 16.64 8.71
C LEU A 377 6.29 15.35 9.24
N LEU A 378 6.14 15.08 10.54
CA LEU A 378 6.57 13.83 11.16
C LEU A 378 5.82 12.63 10.56
N LEU A 379 4.52 12.76 10.31
CA LEU A 379 3.74 11.72 9.64
C LEU A 379 4.25 11.47 8.20
N GLY A 380 4.70 12.51 7.49
CA GLY A 380 5.37 12.39 6.20
C GLY A 380 6.57 11.43 6.24
N THR A 381 7.35 11.44 7.34
CA THR A 381 8.45 10.48 7.51
C THR A 381 7.97 9.04 7.68
N ALA A 382 6.81 8.82 8.29
CA ALA A 382 6.17 7.50 8.38
C ALA A 382 5.60 7.03 7.03
N VAL A 383 5.17 7.96 6.16
CA VAL A 383 4.62 7.67 4.83
C VAL A 383 5.71 7.19 3.85
N VAL A 384 6.96 7.66 3.99
CA VAL A 384 8.05 7.27 3.09
C VAL A 384 8.29 5.75 3.08
N PRO A 385 8.45 5.04 4.22
CA PRO A 385 8.55 3.58 4.20
C PRO A 385 7.31 2.88 3.64
N LEU A 386 6.10 3.43 3.82
CA LEU A 386 4.88 2.88 3.20
C LEU A 386 4.93 2.97 1.68
N PHE A 387 5.44 4.10 1.15
CA PHE A 387 5.67 4.26 -0.28
C PHE A 387 6.69 3.25 -0.81
N LEU A 388 7.80 3.04 -0.10
CA LEU A 388 8.80 2.04 -0.45
C LEU A 388 8.24 0.60 -0.42
N LEU A 389 7.41 0.28 0.58
CA LEU A 389 6.70 -1.01 0.63
C LEU A 389 5.73 -1.16 -0.55
N ALA A 390 4.98 -0.12 -0.89
CA ALA A 390 4.05 -0.11 -2.02
C ALA A 390 4.76 -0.29 -3.37
N LEU A 391 5.94 0.33 -3.54
CA LEU A 391 6.82 0.11 -4.69
C LEU A 391 7.36 -1.32 -4.75
N LYS A 392 7.92 -1.82 -3.64
CA LYS A 392 8.50 -3.18 -3.57
C LYS A 392 7.44 -4.25 -3.85
N ALA A 393 6.20 -4.01 -3.44
CA ALA A 393 5.06 -4.89 -3.68
C ALA A 393 4.45 -4.77 -5.09
N ASN A 394 5.01 -3.93 -5.97
CA ASN A 394 4.45 -3.64 -7.31
C ASN A 394 3.00 -3.11 -7.28
N SER A 395 2.51 -2.68 -6.12
CA SER A 395 1.12 -2.23 -5.92
C SER A 395 0.82 -0.92 -6.64
N LEU A 396 1.87 -0.12 -6.91
CA LEU A 396 1.79 1.14 -7.62
C LEU A 396 1.97 0.99 -9.14
N ASN A 397 2.26 -0.21 -9.66
CA ASN A 397 2.62 -0.39 -11.07
C ASN A 397 1.51 0.07 -12.03
N GLN A 398 0.23 -0.08 -11.66
CA GLN A 398 -0.88 0.40 -12.48
C GLN A 398 -0.92 1.93 -12.58
N VAL A 399 -0.72 2.62 -11.46
CA VAL A 399 -0.71 4.09 -11.41
C VAL A 399 0.55 4.62 -12.11
N LEU A 400 1.71 4.07 -11.77
CA LEU A 400 3.00 4.45 -12.37
C LEU A 400 3.00 4.24 -13.88
N SER A 401 2.49 3.10 -14.36
CA SER A 401 2.40 2.83 -15.79
C SER A 401 1.43 3.76 -16.50
N PHE A 402 0.31 4.14 -15.88
CA PHE A 402 -0.58 5.14 -16.43
C PHE A 402 0.12 6.49 -16.60
N PHE A 403 0.79 7.00 -15.56
CA PHE A 403 1.56 8.26 -15.68
C PHE A 403 2.70 8.15 -16.69
N LEU A 404 3.44 7.04 -16.69
CA LEU A 404 4.51 6.79 -17.65
C LEU A 404 3.99 6.77 -19.08
N SER A 405 2.84 6.15 -19.34
CA SER A 405 2.22 6.15 -20.67
C SER A 405 1.85 7.56 -21.15
N ARG A 406 1.46 8.46 -20.24
CA ARG A 406 1.15 9.86 -20.56
C ARG A 406 2.40 10.67 -20.86
N ILE A 407 3.45 10.50 -20.05
CA ILE A 407 4.73 11.16 -20.27
C ILE A 407 5.33 10.73 -21.61
N ILE A 408 5.39 9.42 -21.88
CA ILE A 408 5.89 8.89 -23.15
C ILE A 408 5.01 9.37 -24.32
N GLY A 409 3.68 9.34 -24.17
CA GLY A 409 2.76 9.85 -25.19
C GLY A 409 2.99 11.33 -25.52
N LEU A 410 3.29 12.16 -24.51
CA LEU A 410 3.63 13.56 -24.68
C LEU A 410 4.97 13.74 -25.40
N LEU A 411 5.99 12.97 -25.03
CA LEU A 411 7.30 12.97 -25.72
C LEU A 411 7.18 12.53 -27.18
N LEU A 412 6.40 11.48 -27.46
CA LEU A 412 6.14 11.02 -28.82
C LEU A 412 5.42 12.11 -29.65
N SER A 413 4.52 12.89 -29.04
CA SER A 413 3.79 13.95 -29.74
C SER A 413 4.69 15.08 -30.28
N LEU A 414 5.92 15.20 -29.77
CA LEU A 414 6.90 16.17 -30.26
C LEU A 414 7.42 15.80 -31.66
N ARG A 415 7.52 14.51 -31.98
CA ARG A 415 8.05 14.00 -33.27
C ARG A 415 6.99 13.35 -34.15
N TYR A 416 5.89 12.86 -33.59
CA TYR A 416 4.88 12.08 -34.29
C TYR A 416 3.49 12.72 -34.17
N ARG A 417 2.78 12.79 -35.31
CA ARG A 417 1.36 13.14 -35.38
C ARG A 417 0.59 11.86 -35.71
N ILE A 418 -0.02 11.30 -34.68
CA ILE A 418 -0.63 9.96 -34.73
C ILE A 418 -2.13 10.10 -34.94
N GLN A 419 -2.64 9.47 -36.00
CA GLN A 419 -4.06 9.33 -36.29
C GLN A 419 -4.49 7.89 -35.96
N VAL A 420 -5.59 7.73 -35.24
CA VAL A 420 -6.10 6.42 -34.80
C VAL A 420 -7.52 6.24 -35.31
N THR A 421 -7.78 5.13 -36.00
CA THR A 421 -9.10 4.76 -36.55
C THR A 421 -9.51 3.36 -36.10
N GLY A 422 -10.82 3.11 -35.97
CA GLY A 422 -11.39 1.79 -35.67
C GLY A 422 -11.25 1.29 -34.22
N MET A 423 -10.55 2.02 -33.34
CA MET A 423 -10.34 1.62 -31.94
C MET A 423 -11.65 1.57 -31.13
N ASP A 424 -12.61 2.43 -31.48
CA ASP A 424 -13.95 2.55 -30.91
C ASP A 424 -14.88 1.39 -31.28
N GLN A 425 -14.56 0.68 -32.37
CA GLN A 425 -15.34 -0.46 -32.86
C GLN A 425 -15.00 -1.76 -32.13
N ILE A 426 -13.93 -1.78 -31.33
CA ILE A 426 -13.51 -2.97 -30.57
C ILE A 426 -14.50 -3.18 -29.40
N PRO A 427 -15.23 -4.31 -29.36
CA PRO A 427 -16.10 -4.64 -28.23
C PRO A 427 -15.37 -4.60 -26.89
N LYS A 428 -15.95 -3.91 -25.91
CA LYS A 428 -15.45 -3.84 -24.53
C LYS A 428 -16.09 -4.91 -23.66
N ASP A 429 -16.00 -6.17 -24.09
CA ASP A 429 -16.44 -7.30 -23.30
C ASP A 429 -15.35 -7.73 -22.28
N LYS A 430 -15.58 -8.82 -21.54
CA LYS A 430 -14.62 -9.34 -20.56
C LYS A 430 -13.59 -10.31 -21.14
N ARG A 431 -13.57 -10.52 -22.46
CA ARG A 431 -12.66 -11.48 -23.09
C ARG A 431 -11.23 -10.95 -23.14
N GLY A 432 -10.27 -11.86 -23.17
CA GLY A 432 -8.88 -11.49 -23.45
C GLY A 432 -8.76 -10.93 -24.87
N VAL A 433 -7.91 -9.93 -25.07
CA VAL A 433 -7.75 -9.27 -26.38
C VAL A 433 -6.35 -9.50 -26.92
N LEU A 434 -6.24 -10.18 -28.06
CA LEU A 434 -4.99 -10.41 -28.76
C LEU A 434 -4.84 -9.37 -29.89
N PHE A 435 -3.94 -8.41 -29.69
CA PHE A 435 -3.58 -7.41 -30.69
C PHE A 435 -2.47 -7.92 -31.60
N LEU A 436 -2.73 -7.94 -32.90
CA LEU A 436 -1.83 -8.44 -33.95
C LEU A 436 -1.43 -7.31 -34.91
N PRO A 437 -0.37 -6.54 -34.60
CA PRO A 437 0.17 -5.49 -35.46
C PRO A 437 1.13 -5.99 -36.56
N ASN A 438 1.23 -5.26 -37.67
CA ASN A 438 2.41 -5.29 -38.54
C ASN A 438 3.61 -4.59 -37.85
N HIS A 439 4.85 -4.82 -38.32
CA HIS A 439 6.05 -4.35 -37.62
C HIS A 439 6.96 -3.42 -38.46
N PRO A 440 6.52 -2.21 -38.83
CA PRO A 440 7.27 -1.32 -39.72
C PRO A 440 8.53 -0.70 -39.10
N ALA A 441 8.58 -0.53 -37.78
CA ALA A 441 9.72 0.14 -37.12
C ALA A 441 9.78 -0.14 -35.61
N GLU A 442 10.98 -0.22 -35.02
CA GLU A 442 11.16 -0.53 -33.57
C GLU A 442 10.45 0.42 -32.58
N ILE A 443 10.03 1.61 -33.03
CA ILE A 443 9.27 2.57 -32.22
C ILE A 443 7.77 2.22 -32.13
N ASP A 444 7.24 1.42 -33.05
CA ASP A 444 5.82 1.14 -33.16
C ASP A 444 5.22 0.42 -31.93
N PRO A 445 5.90 -0.53 -31.23
CA PRO A 445 5.39 -1.11 -30.00
C PRO A 445 5.21 -0.08 -28.89
N ILE A 446 6.07 0.93 -28.83
CA ILE A 446 5.98 2.01 -27.84
C ILE A 446 4.80 2.92 -28.17
N ILE A 447 4.64 3.30 -29.44
CA ILE A 447 3.50 4.10 -29.90
C ILE A 447 2.18 3.36 -29.61
N LEU A 448 2.05 2.11 -30.04
CA LEU A 448 0.86 1.30 -29.82
C LEU A 448 0.56 1.11 -28.34
N SER A 449 1.57 0.79 -27.53
CA SER A 449 1.41 0.61 -26.08
C SER A 449 0.88 1.88 -25.41
N THR A 450 1.37 3.08 -25.76
CA THR A 450 0.85 4.33 -25.18
C THR A 450 -0.60 4.61 -25.55
N ARG A 451 -1.04 4.27 -26.77
CA ARG A 451 -2.42 4.47 -27.22
C ARG A 451 -3.37 3.45 -26.61
N LEU A 452 -2.95 2.20 -26.51
CA LEU A 452 -3.72 1.11 -25.93
C LEU A 452 -3.77 1.15 -24.39
N TRP A 453 -2.81 1.82 -23.73
CA TRP A 453 -2.65 1.74 -22.26
C TRP A 453 -3.91 2.12 -21.47
N LYS A 454 -4.65 3.15 -21.92
CA LYS A 454 -5.84 3.63 -21.21
C LYS A 454 -6.95 2.58 -21.15
N SER A 455 -7.15 1.84 -22.24
CA SER A 455 -8.31 0.96 -22.42
C SER A 455 -7.98 -0.52 -22.22
N TYR A 456 -6.80 -0.96 -22.63
CA TYR A 456 -6.46 -2.38 -22.76
C TYR A 456 -5.22 -2.81 -21.95
N ARG A 457 -4.31 -1.87 -21.62
CA ARG A 457 -3.08 -2.15 -20.84
C ARG A 457 -2.32 -3.38 -21.38
N PRO A 458 -1.92 -3.36 -22.67
CA PRO A 458 -1.41 -4.55 -23.33
C PRO A 458 -0.13 -5.04 -22.67
N ARG A 459 -0.03 -6.37 -22.56
CA ARG A 459 1.18 -7.09 -22.14
C ARG A 459 1.96 -7.47 -23.40
N PRO A 460 3.10 -6.82 -23.70
CA PRO A 460 3.80 -7.07 -24.94
C PRO A 460 4.60 -8.37 -24.89
N VAL A 461 4.67 -9.07 -26.01
CA VAL A 461 5.64 -10.15 -26.26
C VAL A 461 6.90 -9.50 -26.83
N VAL A 462 8.04 -9.67 -26.17
CA VAL A 462 9.27 -8.91 -26.45
C VAL A 462 10.48 -9.83 -26.49
N LEU A 463 11.44 -9.55 -27.36
CA LEU A 463 12.70 -10.29 -27.40
C LEU A 463 13.43 -10.20 -26.05
N GLU A 464 14.03 -11.31 -25.63
CA GLU A 464 14.76 -11.42 -24.36
C GLU A 464 15.89 -10.40 -24.21
N THR A 465 16.54 -10.03 -25.30
CA THR A 465 17.59 -9.01 -25.32
C THR A 465 17.09 -7.69 -24.73
N PHE A 466 15.87 -7.25 -25.04
CA PHE A 466 15.26 -6.06 -24.45
C PHE A 466 14.87 -6.25 -22.99
N TYR A 467 14.48 -7.47 -22.62
CA TYR A 467 14.15 -7.80 -21.24
C TYR A 467 15.38 -7.71 -20.32
N HIS A 468 16.60 -7.92 -20.84
CA HIS A 468 17.84 -7.88 -20.05
C HIS A 468 18.49 -6.50 -19.94
N MET A 469 18.02 -5.47 -20.67
CA MET A 469 18.56 -4.11 -20.55
C MET A 469 18.09 -3.44 -19.23
N PRO A 470 18.95 -2.79 -18.43
CA PRO A 470 18.61 -2.35 -17.06
C PRO A 470 17.41 -1.39 -16.95
N LEU A 471 17.31 -0.43 -17.88
CA LEU A 471 16.23 0.56 -17.89
C LEU A 471 14.95 -0.03 -18.48
N ALA A 472 15.06 -0.74 -19.61
CA ALA A 472 13.93 -1.39 -20.26
C ALA A 472 13.32 -2.49 -19.36
N ASN A 473 14.13 -3.25 -18.62
CA ASN A 473 13.68 -4.31 -17.71
C ASN A 473 12.65 -3.80 -16.68
N ARG A 474 12.84 -2.59 -16.14
CA ARG A 474 11.89 -2.01 -15.20
C ARG A 474 10.55 -1.71 -15.86
N ILE A 475 10.57 -1.14 -17.07
CA ILE A 475 9.37 -0.86 -17.87
C ILE A 475 8.67 -2.18 -18.24
N MET A 476 9.42 -3.18 -18.69
CA MET A 476 8.89 -4.50 -19.05
C MET A 476 8.22 -5.21 -17.85
N LYS A 477 8.80 -5.12 -16.66
CA LYS A 477 8.20 -5.64 -15.42
C LYS A 477 6.91 -4.90 -15.06
N ILE A 478 6.88 -3.58 -15.21
CA ILE A 478 5.68 -2.76 -15.00
C ILE A 478 4.57 -3.18 -15.99
N MET A 479 4.92 -3.43 -17.25
CA MET A 479 4.00 -3.87 -18.30
C MET A 479 3.66 -5.37 -18.25
N ARG A 480 4.27 -6.13 -17.33
CA ARG A 480 4.13 -7.60 -17.23
C ARG A 480 4.38 -8.31 -18.57
N ALA A 481 5.41 -7.85 -19.28
CA ALA A 481 5.78 -8.30 -20.60
C ALA A 481 6.22 -9.78 -20.62
N PHE A 482 6.02 -10.43 -21.78
CA PHE A 482 6.39 -11.83 -22.02
C PHE A 482 7.72 -11.90 -22.77
N PRO A 483 8.81 -12.40 -22.15
CA PRO A 483 10.08 -12.56 -22.83
C PRO A 483 10.01 -13.71 -23.83
N MET A 484 10.37 -13.44 -25.09
CA MET A 484 10.42 -14.41 -26.19
C MET A 484 11.88 -14.60 -26.63
N PRO A 485 12.37 -15.85 -26.72
CA PRO A 485 13.66 -16.12 -27.34
C PRO A 485 13.67 -15.68 -28.81
N ASP A 486 14.83 -15.20 -29.29
CA ASP A 486 14.98 -14.84 -30.71
C ASP A 486 14.69 -16.03 -31.62
N MET A 487 13.73 -15.90 -32.54
CA MET A 487 13.30 -17.00 -33.41
C MET A 487 14.29 -17.30 -34.54
N THR A 488 15.26 -16.42 -34.81
CA THR A 488 16.17 -16.50 -35.96
C THR A 488 17.48 -17.24 -35.67
N THR A 489 17.91 -17.33 -34.40
CA THR A 489 19.23 -17.85 -34.02
C THR A 489 19.19 -19.17 -33.23
N GLY A 490 19.57 -20.29 -33.85
CA GLY A 490 19.77 -21.60 -33.19
C GLY A 490 18.51 -22.46 -32.95
N THR A 491 18.67 -23.77 -33.07
CA THR A 491 17.62 -24.81 -32.94
C THR A 491 17.95 -25.78 -31.81
N GLY A 492 17.59 -25.43 -30.56
CA GLY A 492 17.80 -26.27 -29.38
C GLY A 492 16.50 -26.64 -28.66
N THR A 493 16.43 -27.82 -28.06
CA THR A 493 15.27 -28.31 -27.27
C THR A 493 14.92 -27.37 -26.12
N TYR A 494 15.93 -26.80 -25.46
CA TYR A 494 15.75 -25.80 -24.39
C TYR A 494 15.04 -24.53 -24.88
N LYS A 495 15.39 -24.04 -26.07
CA LYS A 495 14.78 -22.87 -26.69
C LYS A 495 13.31 -23.12 -27.04
N LYS A 496 13.00 -24.31 -27.60
CA LYS A 496 11.62 -24.73 -27.86
C LYS A 496 10.78 -24.74 -26.58
N LYS A 497 11.30 -25.32 -25.51
CA LYS A 497 10.63 -25.33 -24.19
C LYS A 497 10.35 -23.92 -23.66
N ARG A 498 11.25 -22.96 -23.87
CA ARG A 498 11.04 -21.56 -23.46
C ARG A 498 9.98 -20.85 -24.29
N ILE A 499 9.96 -21.05 -25.60
CA ILE A 499 8.88 -20.55 -26.47
C ILE A 499 7.53 -21.10 -25.99
N ASP A 500 7.47 -22.39 -25.68
CA ASP A 500 6.24 -23.05 -25.21
C ASP A 500 5.77 -22.49 -23.86
N LEU A 501 6.70 -22.24 -22.93
CA LEU A 501 6.40 -21.57 -21.66
C LEU A 501 5.85 -20.15 -21.87
N THR A 502 6.46 -19.38 -22.78
CA THR A 502 6.02 -18.02 -23.07
C THR A 502 4.62 -18.01 -23.69
N LEU A 503 4.36 -18.89 -24.67
CA LEU A 503 3.03 -19.03 -25.28
C LEU A 503 1.98 -19.49 -24.27
N THR A 504 2.31 -20.44 -23.40
CA THR A 504 1.41 -20.87 -22.30
C THR A 504 1.06 -19.70 -21.38
N GLY A 505 2.05 -18.86 -21.05
CA GLY A 505 1.83 -17.65 -20.28
C GLY A 505 0.96 -16.60 -20.99
N VAL A 506 1.10 -16.49 -22.31
CA VAL A 506 0.26 -15.61 -23.15
C VAL A 506 -1.19 -16.10 -23.13
N SER A 507 -1.43 -17.37 -23.41
CA SER A 507 -2.78 -17.95 -23.44
C SER A 507 -3.45 -17.85 -22.08
N GLY A 508 -2.75 -18.22 -21.00
CA GLY A 508 -3.27 -18.05 -19.64
C GLY A 508 -3.56 -16.59 -19.26
N ALA A 509 -2.86 -15.61 -19.85
CA ALA A 509 -3.21 -14.21 -19.64
C ALA A 509 -4.45 -13.78 -20.41
N LEU A 510 -4.61 -14.23 -21.65
CA LEU A 510 -5.80 -13.99 -22.46
C LEU A 510 -7.04 -14.62 -21.82
N ASP A 511 -6.96 -15.85 -21.34
CA ASP A 511 -8.06 -16.53 -20.63
C ASP A 511 -8.51 -15.79 -19.36
N ASN A 512 -7.58 -15.08 -18.71
CA ASN A 512 -7.86 -14.22 -17.56
C ASN A 512 -8.39 -12.82 -17.95
N GLY A 513 -8.77 -12.59 -19.20
CA GLY A 513 -9.29 -11.32 -19.69
C GLY A 513 -8.24 -10.22 -19.87
N ASN A 514 -6.94 -10.56 -19.92
CA ASN A 514 -5.89 -9.57 -20.17
C ASN A 514 -5.71 -9.34 -21.68
N SER A 515 -5.18 -8.17 -22.04
CA SER A 515 -4.77 -7.89 -23.41
C SER A 515 -3.30 -8.21 -23.66
N VAL A 516 -2.99 -8.80 -24.81
CA VAL A 516 -1.63 -9.14 -25.25
C VAL A 516 -1.33 -8.45 -26.57
N LEU A 517 -0.13 -7.89 -26.70
CA LEU A 517 0.38 -7.33 -27.95
C LEU A 517 1.43 -8.29 -28.52
N MET A 518 1.11 -8.95 -29.64
CA MET A 518 1.96 -9.95 -30.28
C MET A 518 2.16 -9.61 -31.76
N TYR A 519 3.40 -9.37 -32.16
CA TYR A 519 3.78 -9.17 -33.55
C TYR A 519 3.84 -10.53 -34.27
N PRO A 520 2.95 -10.81 -35.25
CA PRO A 520 2.89 -12.14 -35.88
C PRO A 520 4.18 -12.55 -36.59
N SER A 521 4.86 -11.58 -37.21
CA SER A 521 6.10 -11.79 -37.97
C SER A 521 7.29 -12.19 -37.10
N GLY A 522 7.30 -11.73 -35.84
CA GLY A 522 8.43 -11.88 -34.91
C GLY A 522 9.70 -11.11 -35.32
N LYS A 523 9.65 -10.32 -36.40
CA LYS A 523 10.73 -9.50 -36.95
C LYS A 523 10.15 -8.22 -37.57
N LEU A 524 11.00 -7.22 -37.80
CA LEU A 524 10.63 -6.03 -38.55
C LEU A 524 10.33 -6.37 -40.02
N MET A 525 9.45 -5.59 -40.63
CA MET A 525 9.24 -5.56 -42.08
C MET A 525 10.59 -5.40 -42.79
N ARG A 526 10.86 -6.23 -43.81
CA ARG A 526 12.10 -6.17 -44.62
C ARG A 526 11.87 -5.54 -46.00
N SER A 527 10.61 -5.31 -46.33
CA SER A 527 10.11 -4.65 -47.53
C SER A 527 9.04 -3.64 -47.13
N ASN A 528 8.58 -2.84 -48.10
CA ASN A 528 7.41 -1.98 -47.96
C ASN A 528 6.06 -2.74 -47.86
N LEU A 529 6.10 -4.08 -47.84
CA LEU A 529 4.99 -4.99 -47.52
C LEU A 529 5.32 -5.82 -46.29
N GLU A 530 4.30 -6.19 -45.51
CA GLU A 530 4.42 -7.16 -44.42
C GLU A 530 4.29 -8.57 -44.99
N LEU A 531 5.26 -9.44 -44.67
CA LEU A 531 5.36 -10.82 -45.14
C LEU A 531 5.64 -11.73 -43.94
N LEU A 532 4.61 -12.47 -43.52
CA LEU A 532 4.62 -13.36 -42.37
C LEU A 532 5.15 -14.76 -42.72
N GLY A 533 4.90 -15.23 -43.95
CA GLY A 533 5.35 -16.54 -44.43
C GLY A 533 4.84 -17.69 -43.56
N ALA A 534 5.73 -18.56 -43.07
CA ALA A 534 5.38 -19.76 -42.29
C ALA A 534 5.34 -19.53 -40.76
N ALA A 535 5.16 -18.29 -40.29
CA ALA A 535 5.05 -17.99 -38.88
C ALA A 535 3.87 -18.73 -38.22
N SER A 536 4.06 -19.29 -37.02
CA SER A 536 3.03 -20.13 -36.35
C SER A 536 2.61 -19.61 -34.97
N GLY A 537 3.17 -18.49 -34.49
CA GLY A 537 2.93 -17.98 -33.14
C GLY A 537 1.45 -17.68 -32.85
N VAL A 538 0.75 -17.07 -33.81
CA VAL A 538 -0.69 -16.77 -33.70
C VAL A 538 -1.51 -18.06 -33.62
N LYS A 539 -1.28 -18.99 -34.56
CA LYS A 539 -1.95 -20.29 -34.59
C LYS A 539 -1.81 -21.05 -33.27
N ARG A 540 -0.59 -21.15 -32.74
CA ARG A 540 -0.32 -21.81 -31.45
C ARG A 540 -0.99 -21.12 -30.27
N THR A 541 -1.15 -19.80 -30.31
CA THR A 541 -1.86 -19.04 -29.27
C THR A 541 -3.35 -19.31 -29.33
N LEU A 542 -3.95 -19.34 -30.52
CA LEU A 542 -5.36 -19.69 -30.73
C LEU A 542 -5.68 -21.12 -30.29
N GLU A 543 -4.78 -22.08 -30.55
CA GLU A 543 -4.96 -23.48 -30.11
C GLU A 543 -4.95 -23.67 -28.59
N SER A 544 -4.33 -22.75 -27.86
CA SER A 544 -4.11 -22.87 -26.42
C SER A 544 -4.88 -21.87 -25.57
N SER A 545 -5.60 -20.94 -26.20
CA SER A 545 -6.47 -19.97 -25.52
C SER A 545 -7.93 -20.36 -25.72
N GLY A 546 -8.79 -19.96 -24.79
CA GLY A 546 -10.25 -20.13 -24.89
C GLY A 546 -10.91 -19.12 -25.84
N ASP A 547 -12.12 -18.67 -25.50
CA ASP A 547 -12.82 -17.61 -26.23
C ASP A 547 -12.13 -16.24 -26.02
N ILE A 548 -11.33 -15.84 -27.01
CA ILE A 548 -10.59 -14.59 -27.01
C ILE A 548 -11.03 -13.70 -28.17
N GLN A 549 -10.86 -12.40 -28.00
CA GLN A 549 -11.06 -11.42 -29.04
C GLN A 549 -9.74 -11.18 -29.78
N VAL A 550 -9.75 -11.30 -31.11
CA VAL A 550 -8.59 -10.96 -31.95
C VAL A 550 -8.81 -9.62 -32.63
N VAL A 551 -7.81 -8.74 -32.54
CA VAL A 551 -7.81 -7.42 -33.15
C VAL A 551 -6.57 -7.26 -34.01
N MET A 552 -6.76 -7.04 -35.30
CA MET A 552 -5.67 -6.74 -36.22
C MET A 552 -5.35 -5.24 -36.16
N VAL A 553 -4.07 -4.91 -36.22
CA VAL A 553 -3.60 -3.52 -36.14
C VAL A 553 -2.69 -3.23 -37.32
N ARG A 554 -2.99 -2.18 -38.08
CA ARG A 554 -2.12 -1.73 -39.18
C ARG A 554 -1.54 -0.38 -38.82
N THR A 555 -0.23 -0.30 -38.78
CA THR A 555 0.55 0.93 -38.60
C THR A 555 1.21 1.28 -39.92
N ARG A 556 0.96 2.49 -40.44
CA ARG A 556 1.60 3.05 -41.64
C ARG A 556 2.18 4.43 -41.34
N GLY A 557 3.11 4.86 -42.20
CA GLY A 557 3.83 6.11 -42.08
C GLY A 557 5.12 6.00 -41.30
N LEU A 558 5.59 4.81 -40.92
CA LEU A 558 6.86 4.59 -40.20
C LEU A 558 7.99 4.08 -41.11
N TRP A 559 7.67 3.61 -42.32
CA TRP A 559 8.65 3.19 -43.30
C TRP A 559 9.50 4.38 -43.80
N GLY A 560 10.83 4.30 -43.62
CA GLY A 560 11.75 5.41 -43.86
C GLY A 560 12.07 6.26 -42.62
N SER A 561 11.69 5.82 -41.42
CA SER A 561 12.16 6.41 -40.16
C SER A 561 13.50 5.81 -39.70
N SER A 562 14.19 6.49 -38.78
CA SER A 562 15.42 6.00 -38.14
C SER A 562 15.24 4.72 -37.31
N PHE A 563 14.00 4.27 -37.13
CA PHE A 563 13.63 3.03 -36.43
C PHE A 563 13.17 1.92 -37.40
N SER A 564 13.09 2.20 -38.71
CA SER A 564 12.71 1.23 -39.74
C SER A 564 13.93 0.66 -40.44
N THR A 565 13.80 -0.54 -41.01
CA THR A 565 14.89 -1.15 -41.78
C THR A 565 15.12 -0.50 -43.15
N ALA A 566 14.22 0.39 -43.57
CA ALA A 566 14.29 1.08 -44.85
C ALA A 566 15.53 1.98 -44.98
N GLN A 567 16.08 2.47 -43.87
CA GLN A 567 17.30 3.31 -43.88
C GLN A 567 18.59 2.50 -43.79
N THR A 568 18.51 1.21 -43.43
CA THR A 568 19.64 0.38 -43.03
C THR A 568 19.84 -0.84 -43.94
N ASP A 569 19.41 -0.73 -45.21
CA ASP A 569 19.47 -1.80 -46.20
C ASP A 569 18.88 -3.12 -45.68
N GLY A 570 17.71 -3.04 -45.04
CA GLY A 570 17.04 -4.21 -44.50
C GLY A 570 17.62 -4.74 -43.18
N ARG A 571 18.69 -4.19 -42.61
CA ARG A 571 19.21 -4.56 -41.28
C ARG A 571 18.36 -3.94 -40.16
N THR A 572 18.25 -4.62 -39.02
CA THR A 572 17.54 -4.06 -37.85
C THR A 572 18.34 -2.89 -37.26
N PRO A 573 17.73 -1.69 -37.10
CA PRO A 573 18.43 -0.52 -36.57
C PRO A 573 18.75 -0.67 -35.08
N ASP A 574 19.85 -0.05 -34.64
CA ASP A 574 20.20 0.04 -33.23
C ASP A 574 19.27 1.05 -32.53
N ILE A 575 18.38 0.53 -31.68
CA ILE A 575 17.37 1.32 -30.98
C ILE A 575 17.97 2.41 -30.10
N MET A 576 19.10 2.16 -29.42
CA MET A 576 19.71 3.17 -28.56
C MET A 576 20.27 4.32 -29.38
N LYS A 577 20.92 4.02 -30.52
CA LYS A 577 21.39 5.06 -31.44
C LYS A 577 20.24 5.84 -32.05
N ALA A 578 19.15 5.18 -32.44
CA ALA A 578 17.97 5.83 -32.99
C ALA A 578 17.28 6.76 -31.97
N PHE A 579 17.18 6.34 -30.70
CA PHE A 579 16.67 7.20 -29.63
C PHE A 579 17.56 8.41 -29.37
N LEU A 580 18.88 8.20 -29.29
CA LEU A 580 19.83 9.29 -29.06
C LEU A 580 19.80 10.29 -30.23
N HIS A 581 19.72 9.79 -31.47
CA HIS A 581 19.54 10.62 -32.66
C HIS A 581 18.24 11.43 -32.57
N GLY A 582 17.11 10.78 -32.26
CA GLY A 582 15.83 11.46 -32.08
C GLY A 582 15.87 12.54 -30.99
N PHE A 583 16.56 12.29 -29.88
CA PHE A 583 16.77 13.29 -28.82
C PHE A 583 17.53 14.52 -29.35
N TRP A 584 18.63 14.32 -30.08
CA TRP A 584 19.39 15.42 -30.68
C TRP A 584 18.60 16.17 -31.76
N VAL A 585 17.76 15.48 -32.52
CA VAL A 585 16.82 16.12 -33.46
C VAL A 585 15.85 17.02 -32.70
N LEU A 586 15.28 16.57 -31.57
CA LEU A 586 14.41 17.43 -30.76
C LEU A 586 15.16 18.66 -30.24
N VAL A 587 16.34 18.47 -29.64
CA VAL A 587 17.16 19.58 -29.11
C VAL A 587 17.53 20.57 -30.20
N LYS A 588 17.97 20.08 -31.37
CA LYS A 588 18.28 20.89 -32.56
C LYS A 588 17.12 21.78 -32.95
N ASN A 589 15.88 21.30 -32.82
CA ASN A 589 14.66 22.03 -33.18
C ASN A 589 13.98 22.72 -31.97
N LEU A 590 14.75 23.09 -30.94
CA LEU A 590 14.27 23.73 -29.71
C LEU A 590 13.08 22.98 -29.08
N ILE A 591 13.12 21.65 -29.14
CA ILE A 591 12.16 20.68 -28.60
C ILE A 591 10.80 20.67 -29.32
N PHE A 592 10.18 21.84 -29.49
CA PHE A 592 8.78 21.95 -29.95
C PHE A 592 8.60 22.12 -31.46
N PHE A 593 9.63 22.60 -32.17
CA PHE A 593 9.56 22.90 -33.60
C PHE A 593 10.01 21.75 -34.50
N ALA A 594 10.35 20.60 -33.93
CA ALA A 594 10.77 19.44 -34.72
C ALA A 594 9.69 19.07 -35.75
N PRO A 595 10.04 18.91 -37.04
CA PRO A 595 9.09 18.45 -38.04
C PRO A 595 8.44 17.12 -37.62
N ARG A 596 7.12 17.03 -37.70
CA ARG A 596 6.36 15.88 -37.20
C ARG A 596 6.05 14.88 -38.29
N ARG A 597 6.27 13.59 -38.01
CA ARG A 597 5.96 12.48 -38.89
C ARG A 597 4.50 12.05 -38.71
N GLN A 598 3.74 12.00 -39.80
CA GLN A 598 2.37 11.47 -39.79
C GLN A 598 2.42 9.94 -39.68
N VAL A 599 1.70 9.40 -38.71
CA VAL A 599 1.57 7.95 -38.45
C VAL A 599 0.09 7.62 -38.36
N GLU A 600 -0.34 6.62 -39.10
CA GLU A 600 -1.72 6.15 -39.13
C GLU A 600 -1.78 4.77 -38.49
N ILE A 601 -2.72 4.60 -37.54
CA ILE A 601 -2.93 3.34 -36.82
C ILE A 601 -4.40 2.97 -36.98
N GLU A 602 -4.65 1.86 -37.66
CA GLU A 602 -5.99 1.33 -37.90
C GLU A 602 -6.18 0.03 -37.12
N PHE A 603 -7.26 -0.01 -36.33
CA PHE A 603 -7.71 -1.20 -35.63
C PHE A 603 -8.89 -1.81 -36.39
N SER A 604 -8.86 -3.13 -36.61
CA SER A 604 -9.96 -3.86 -37.24
C SER A 604 -10.15 -5.21 -36.59
N LEU A 605 -11.41 -5.64 -36.48
CA LEU A 605 -11.72 -7.05 -36.29
C LEU A 605 -11.44 -7.80 -37.60
N PRO A 606 -11.10 -9.11 -37.54
CA PRO A 606 -10.90 -9.90 -38.74
C PRO A 606 -12.23 -10.11 -39.47
N ASP A 607 -12.23 -9.90 -40.79
CA ASP A 607 -13.42 -10.04 -41.66
C ASP A 607 -14.02 -11.45 -41.56
N HIS A 608 -13.16 -12.45 -41.39
CA HIS A 608 -13.51 -13.82 -41.02
C HIS A 608 -12.83 -14.15 -39.68
N PRO A 609 -13.56 -14.63 -38.67
CA PRO A 609 -12.96 -14.98 -37.38
C PRO A 609 -11.80 -15.97 -37.53
N LEU A 610 -10.68 -15.69 -36.87
CA LEU A 610 -9.54 -16.60 -36.86
C LEU A 610 -9.85 -17.78 -35.93
N HIS A 611 -9.73 -19.00 -36.45
CA HIS A 611 -10.02 -20.22 -35.73
C HIS A 611 -8.78 -21.10 -35.53
N PRO A 612 -8.69 -21.86 -34.42
CA PRO A 612 -7.56 -22.76 -34.17
C PRO A 612 -7.43 -23.89 -35.20
N ASP A 613 -8.52 -24.25 -35.88
CA ASP A 613 -8.53 -25.27 -36.94
C ASP A 613 -7.92 -24.80 -38.26
N MET A 614 -7.68 -23.49 -38.42
CA MET A 614 -7.03 -22.94 -39.62
C MET A 614 -5.54 -23.30 -39.64
N SER A 615 -5.01 -23.53 -40.83
CA SER A 615 -3.57 -23.68 -41.03
C SER A 615 -2.84 -22.36 -40.72
N PRO A 616 -1.57 -22.41 -40.29
CA PRO A 616 -0.77 -21.20 -40.09
C PRO A 616 -0.71 -20.31 -41.34
N LEU A 617 -0.72 -20.91 -42.53
CA LEU A 617 -0.67 -20.19 -43.79
C LEU A 617 -1.96 -19.41 -44.06
N GLU A 618 -3.13 -20.02 -43.84
CA GLU A 618 -4.43 -19.34 -44.01
C GLU A 618 -4.56 -18.14 -43.06
N ILE A 619 -4.18 -18.31 -41.79
CA ILE A 619 -4.14 -17.22 -40.81
C ILE A 619 -3.22 -16.09 -41.30
N ASN A 620 -2.01 -16.44 -41.73
CA ASN A 620 -1.04 -15.45 -42.18
C ASN A 620 -1.47 -14.73 -43.46
N GLN A 621 -2.08 -15.44 -44.42
CA GLN A 621 -2.61 -14.83 -45.64
C GLN A 621 -3.71 -13.81 -45.34
N GLN A 622 -4.59 -14.11 -44.38
CA GLN A 622 -5.63 -13.18 -43.97
C GLN A 622 -5.05 -11.93 -43.28
N LEU A 623 -4.05 -12.12 -42.40
CA LEU A 623 -3.33 -11.02 -41.76
C LEU A 623 -2.57 -10.16 -42.80
N GLU A 624 -1.87 -10.78 -43.74
CA GLU A 624 -1.16 -10.10 -44.84
C GLU A 624 -2.14 -9.33 -45.74
N ALA A 625 -3.28 -9.91 -46.10
CA ALA A 625 -4.33 -9.23 -46.87
C ALA A 625 -4.86 -7.98 -46.15
N PHE A 626 -4.97 -8.04 -44.82
CA PHE A 626 -5.26 -6.86 -44.01
C PHE A 626 -4.10 -5.87 -44.03
N TYR A 627 -2.87 -6.25 -43.67
CA TYR A 627 -1.74 -5.31 -43.58
C TYR A 627 -1.42 -4.61 -44.91
N ASN A 628 -1.55 -5.35 -46.02
CA ASN A 628 -1.18 -4.92 -47.37
C ASN A 628 -2.38 -4.40 -48.20
N ARG A 629 -3.56 -4.16 -47.60
CA ARG A 629 -4.78 -3.71 -48.31
C ARG A 629 -4.58 -2.45 -49.17
N TYR A 630 -3.71 -1.53 -48.74
CA TYR A 630 -3.39 -0.28 -49.46
C TYR A 630 -2.13 -0.40 -50.33
N GLY A 631 -1.66 -1.62 -50.60
CA GLY A 631 -0.43 -1.87 -51.32
C GLY A 631 0.82 -1.48 -50.53
N GLU A 632 1.91 -1.36 -51.28
CA GLU A 632 3.24 -1.00 -50.79
C GLU A 632 3.25 0.32 -50.01
N GLU A 633 3.95 0.36 -48.87
CA GLU A 633 4.17 1.61 -48.13
C GLU A 633 5.23 2.47 -48.81
N GLU A 634 4.83 3.65 -49.29
CA GLU A 634 5.75 4.63 -49.87
C GLU A 634 6.84 5.02 -48.86
N LEU A 635 8.07 5.14 -49.36
CA LEU A 635 9.20 5.60 -48.56
C LEU A 635 9.01 7.06 -48.16
N LYS A 636 8.65 7.29 -46.89
CA LYS A 636 8.38 8.62 -46.37
C LYS A 636 9.57 9.14 -45.57
N LEU A 637 10.30 10.09 -46.14
CA LEU A 637 11.37 10.81 -45.44
C LEU A 637 10.81 12.10 -44.83
N VAL A 638 11.13 12.35 -43.55
CA VAL A 638 10.70 13.56 -42.83
C VAL A 638 11.93 14.27 -42.31
N SER A 639 12.03 15.57 -42.60
CA SER A 639 13.22 16.34 -42.25
C SER A 639 13.52 16.33 -40.75
N TYR A 640 14.81 16.35 -40.42
CA TYR A 640 15.36 16.51 -39.09
C TYR A 640 15.58 17.97 -38.68
N SER A 641 15.27 18.95 -39.54
CA SER A 641 15.40 20.38 -39.25
C SER A 641 14.14 21.16 -39.66
N PHE A 642 13.71 22.14 -38.86
CA PHE A 642 12.55 22.97 -39.16
C PHE A 642 12.88 24.15 -40.07
N TRP A 643 14.15 24.58 -40.12
CA TRP A 643 14.61 25.77 -40.86
C TRP A 643 15.29 25.45 -42.20
N ARG A 644 15.57 24.19 -42.49
CA ARG A 644 16.17 23.76 -43.75
C ARG A 644 15.74 22.33 -44.09
N GLN A 645 15.80 21.97 -45.37
CA GLN A 645 15.58 20.59 -45.78
C GLN A 645 16.82 19.73 -45.42
N ASP A 646 16.66 18.94 -44.38
CA ASP A 646 17.68 18.05 -43.79
C ASP A 646 17.06 16.65 -43.74
N LEU A 647 17.11 15.91 -44.86
CA LEU A 647 16.47 14.59 -44.98
C LEU A 647 17.40 13.48 -44.48
N PRO A 648 16.86 12.33 -44.05
CA PRO A 648 17.67 11.17 -43.66
C PRO A 648 18.42 10.56 -44.84
N ASP A 649 19.67 10.17 -44.63
CA ASP A 649 20.45 9.38 -45.58
C ASP A 649 19.99 7.91 -45.55
N ILE A 650 20.00 7.26 -46.72
CA ILE A 650 19.66 5.84 -46.88
C ILE A 650 20.97 5.10 -47.14
N GLU A 651 21.29 4.09 -46.32
CA GLU A 651 22.43 3.23 -46.59
C GLU A 651 22.13 2.37 -47.83
N GLU A 652 22.77 2.66 -48.96
CA GLU A 652 22.73 1.81 -50.14
C GLU A 652 23.62 0.58 -49.98
N LYS A 653 23.15 -0.55 -50.49
CA LYS A 653 23.89 -1.81 -50.54
C LYS A 653 25.19 -1.60 -51.30
N LYS A 654 26.34 -1.70 -50.62
CA LYS A 654 27.62 -1.90 -51.31
C LYS A 654 27.53 -3.24 -52.02
N THR A 655 27.28 -3.22 -53.33
CA THR A 655 27.54 -4.36 -54.20
C THR A 655 29.04 -4.63 -54.10
N ASP A 656 29.41 -5.76 -53.48
CA ASP A 656 30.75 -6.32 -53.62
C ASP A 656 30.91 -6.74 -55.09
N GLU A 657 31.30 -5.78 -55.94
CA GLU A 657 32.03 -6.07 -57.16
C GLU A 657 33.41 -6.59 -56.73
N THR A 658 33.52 -7.90 -56.50
CA THR A 658 34.69 -8.75 -56.78
C THR A 658 34.54 -10.09 -56.06
N ARG A 659 34.17 -11.12 -56.82
CA ARG A 659 34.74 -12.48 -56.80
C ARG A 659 33.95 -13.35 -57.78
N ASP A 660 34.27 -13.14 -59.06
CA ASP A 660 34.31 -14.24 -60.04
C ASP A 660 35.50 -15.15 -59.74
#